data_AF-A0A843GBS5-F1
#
_entry.id   AF-A0A843GBS5-F1
#
_cell.length_a   1.000
_cell.length_b   1.000
_cell.length_c   1.000
_cell.angle_alpha   90.00
_cell.angle_beta   90.00
_cell.angle_gamma   90.00
#
_symmetry.space_group_name_H-M   'P 1'
#
loop_
_entity.id
_entity.type
_entity.pdbx_description
1 polymer ?
#
loop_
_entity_poly.entity_id
_entity_poly.type
_entity_poly.pdbx_seq_one_letter_code
_entity_poly.pdbx_strand_id
1 'polypeptide(L)'
;ETHNIKKNDVTRAEFRDMCTELTSHNIEVMRGQMRSVGFSQDWSREYITMTPEYRKRTQLSFLKMYDQGLIYQGIHPVNWCPRCETAIAFAEVEYSDNTTFLNYVNFPPADVPDEVLANVEGNSYVRYADFPDKADASVPGVLIATTRPELMSACVAVVVHPDDERYNSLLGKYVEVPLSGQKVKIIADEEVDMEYGTGAVMICTFGDKTDVAWVNKYDLDVIEAISEQGILTEAAGRYEGMELPDAKKQTIEDLKTEGYLTKQEEVDQNVGQCWRCKTPIEILVKKQWFVAVTKMIDESKKASNEMRWVPEHMESRLLNWADSMEWDWCISRQRLFATPIPVWYCKECGKVMLPDEDQLPIDPTVDKPKHACECGCTEFIGEEDVLDTWMDSSISPLSVANWPNPGWEDIFPSSIRPQGHDIIRTWAFYTTLRCLALTGQKPFDDIVINGMVFGEDGYKMSKSRGNVTGPEEVIAEYGADPLRLWAANSVPGSDVAFDWKNIKHGYKFIRKFWNAFRFISMHIFDEESEKALSGDIEDIKANLNPMDTWIFAKLNKVNKIVDEAFYDYNYSIAVNTIEQFVWHDFCDEYIEAVKYRLYNDDISEESRIAAKYTLRTVIEDTLKLLAPIAPFFAEEVYQYFGHEGSIHNELWPEIDPKLDSTQVEEDGDLAIELIGEVRRFKSASKIPLNADVESATVYLNDKTEDLKDVFEHFADDIKGTLKIQNFQVTTGKPEVHEKVIEIEPDMSKIGPTFK
;
A
#
# COMPACT_ATOMS: atom_id res chain seq x y z
N GLU A 1 -6.98 -21.99 -12.34
CA GLU A 1 -6.85 -22.22 -10.89
C GLU A 1 -7.95 -23.14 -10.37
N THR A 2 -9.23 -22.79 -10.52
CA THR A 2 -10.36 -23.63 -10.03
C THR A 2 -10.54 -24.95 -10.80
N HIS A 3 -10.37 -24.95 -12.12
CA HIS A 3 -10.67 -26.11 -12.99
C HIS A 3 -9.43 -26.76 -13.61
N ASN A 4 -8.22 -26.28 -13.26
CA ASN A 4 -6.96 -26.73 -13.85
C ASN A 4 -6.91 -26.69 -15.40
N ILE A 5 -7.54 -25.68 -16.01
CA ILE A 5 -7.52 -25.42 -17.46
C ILE A 5 -6.61 -24.24 -17.83
N LYS A 6 -6.13 -24.23 -19.08
CA LYS A 6 -5.48 -23.10 -19.77
C LYS A 6 -6.49 -22.32 -20.62
N LYS A 7 -6.11 -21.10 -21.04
CA LYS A 7 -6.96 -20.21 -21.86
C LYS A 7 -7.39 -20.82 -23.21
N ASN A 8 -6.58 -21.74 -23.75
CA ASN A 8 -6.81 -22.40 -25.03
C ASN A 8 -7.53 -23.75 -24.93
N ASP A 9 -7.86 -24.21 -23.71
CA ASP A 9 -8.51 -25.51 -23.51
C ASP A 9 -10.04 -25.45 -23.76
N VAL A 10 -10.62 -24.24 -23.77
CA VAL A 10 -12.05 -23.95 -23.99
C VAL A 10 -12.20 -22.76 -24.93
N THR A 11 -13.43 -22.48 -25.40
CA THR A 11 -13.66 -21.31 -26.26
C THR A 11 -13.43 -20.00 -25.49
N ARG A 12 -13.13 -18.90 -26.22
CA ARG A 12 -12.96 -17.55 -25.61
C ARG A 12 -14.19 -17.13 -24.79
N ALA A 13 -15.39 -17.41 -25.27
CA ALA A 13 -16.64 -17.10 -24.58
C ALA A 13 -16.74 -17.89 -23.26
N GLU A 14 -16.59 -19.21 -23.31
CA GLU A 14 -16.63 -20.07 -22.12
C GLU A 14 -15.57 -19.67 -21.09
N PHE A 15 -14.33 -19.40 -21.52
CA PHE A 15 -13.26 -18.98 -20.61
C PHE A 15 -13.61 -17.67 -19.89
N ARG A 16 -14.15 -16.68 -20.63
CA ARG A 16 -14.55 -15.38 -20.08
C ARG A 16 -15.73 -15.49 -19.11
N ASP A 17 -16.68 -16.38 -19.39
CA ASP A 17 -17.81 -16.63 -18.49
C ASP A 17 -17.33 -17.26 -17.18
N MET A 18 -16.43 -18.25 -17.25
CA MET A 18 -15.82 -18.86 -16.07
C MET A 18 -15.02 -17.85 -15.23
N CYS A 19 -14.28 -16.94 -15.87
CA CYS A 19 -13.59 -15.86 -15.17
C CYS A 19 -14.57 -14.88 -14.52
N THR A 20 -15.66 -14.52 -15.21
CA THR A 20 -16.70 -13.63 -14.67
C THR A 20 -17.37 -14.22 -13.44
N GLU A 21 -17.69 -15.52 -13.47
CA GLU A 21 -18.27 -16.24 -12.34
C GLU A 21 -17.34 -16.24 -11.12
N LEU A 22 -16.07 -16.62 -11.33
CA LEU A 22 -15.05 -16.62 -10.27
C LEU A 22 -14.84 -15.22 -9.69
N THR A 23 -14.73 -14.19 -10.53
CA THR A 23 -14.57 -12.80 -10.08
C THR A 23 -15.78 -12.31 -9.30
N SER A 24 -17.00 -12.63 -9.75
CA SER A 24 -18.23 -12.24 -9.04
C SER A 24 -18.31 -12.87 -7.65
N HIS A 25 -18.00 -14.17 -7.54
CA HIS A 25 -17.93 -14.85 -6.25
C HIS A 25 -16.92 -14.20 -5.30
N ASN A 26 -15.72 -13.89 -5.79
CA ASN A 26 -14.69 -13.23 -4.98
C ASN A 26 -15.10 -11.83 -4.54
N ILE A 27 -15.78 -11.05 -5.40
CA ILE A 27 -16.32 -9.73 -5.03
C ILE A 27 -17.33 -9.85 -3.89
N GLU A 28 -18.22 -10.84 -3.93
CA GLU A 28 -19.19 -11.06 -2.84
C GLU A 28 -18.51 -11.39 -1.51
N VAL A 29 -17.49 -12.25 -1.53
CA VAL A 29 -16.68 -12.58 -0.34
C VAL A 29 -15.98 -11.34 0.20
N MET A 30 -15.27 -10.59 -0.65
CA MET A 30 -14.59 -9.35 -0.26
C MET A 30 -15.56 -8.32 0.31
N ARG A 31 -16.74 -8.15 -0.32
CA ARG A 31 -17.80 -7.26 0.18
C ARG A 31 -18.26 -7.67 1.58
N GLY A 32 -18.45 -8.96 1.81
CA GLY A 32 -18.79 -9.51 3.13
C GLY A 32 -17.73 -9.18 4.19
N GLN A 33 -16.46 -9.37 3.86
CA GLN A 33 -15.33 -9.05 4.74
C GLN A 33 -15.21 -7.55 5.03
N MET A 34 -15.35 -6.68 4.02
CA MET A 34 -15.31 -5.24 4.24
C MET A 34 -16.45 -4.76 5.15
N ARG A 35 -17.66 -5.31 4.97
CA ARG A 35 -18.80 -5.01 5.84
C ARG A 35 -18.61 -5.51 7.27
N SER A 36 -18.05 -6.71 7.46
CA SER A 36 -17.81 -7.24 8.81
C SER A 36 -16.76 -6.44 9.59
N VAL A 37 -15.86 -5.74 8.91
CA VAL A 37 -14.89 -4.80 9.51
C VAL A 37 -15.48 -3.38 9.65
N GLY A 38 -16.70 -3.11 9.17
CA GLY A 38 -17.37 -1.81 9.33
C GLY A 38 -16.93 -0.74 8.33
N PHE A 39 -16.65 -1.12 7.08
CA PHE A 39 -16.45 -0.14 6.00
C PHE A 39 -17.78 0.55 5.66
N SER A 40 -17.84 1.86 5.85
CA SER A 40 -19.01 2.73 5.64
C SER A 40 -19.04 3.39 4.26
N GLN A 41 -18.47 2.74 3.24
CA GLN A 41 -18.45 3.26 1.88
C GLN A 41 -19.84 3.28 1.22
N ASP A 42 -20.05 4.23 0.30
CA ASP A 42 -21.27 4.30 -0.51
C ASP A 42 -21.31 3.14 -1.52
N TRP A 43 -21.95 2.04 -1.13
CA TRP A 43 -22.11 0.86 -1.98
C TRP A 43 -22.93 1.12 -3.25
N SER A 44 -23.68 2.23 -3.34
CA SER A 44 -24.38 2.60 -4.58
C SER A 44 -23.43 3.08 -5.68
N ARG A 45 -22.20 3.46 -5.30
CA ARG A 45 -21.11 3.86 -6.19
C ARG A 45 -20.06 2.76 -6.39
N GLU A 46 -20.35 1.53 -5.99
CA GLU A 46 -19.50 0.39 -6.27
C GLU A 46 -19.30 0.26 -7.79
N TYR A 47 -18.05 0.23 -8.22
CA TYR A 47 -17.70 -0.02 -9.61
C TYR A 47 -16.97 -1.35 -9.73
N ILE A 48 -17.19 -2.02 -10.86
CA ILE A 48 -16.55 -3.29 -11.17
C ILE A 48 -15.96 -3.17 -12.58
N THR A 49 -14.64 -3.34 -12.70
CA THR A 49 -13.88 -3.05 -13.93
C THR A 49 -14.32 -3.90 -15.12
N MET A 50 -14.86 -5.10 -14.89
CA MET A 50 -15.36 -5.97 -15.96
C MET A 50 -16.78 -5.64 -16.46
N THR A 51 -17.49 -4.69 -15.83
CA THR A 51 -18.85 -4.32 -16.25
C THR A 51 -18.84 -3.56 -17.59
N PRO A 52 -19.90 -3.67 -18.40
CA PRO A 52 -20.00 -2.92 -19.65
C PRO A 52 -19.84 -1.40 -19.45
N GLU A 53 -20.40 -0.85 -18.38
CA GLU A 53 -20.30 0.57 -18.06
C GLU A 53 -18.85 1.02 -17.81
N TYR A 54 -18.09 0.25 -17.03
CA TYR A 54 -16.68 0.57 -16.77
C TYR A 54 -15.83 0.39 -18.05
N ARG A 55 -16.04 -0.72 -18.78
CA ARG A 55 -15.36 -0.97 -20.07
C ARG A 55 -15.58 0.17 -21.06
N LYS A 56 -16.79 0.75 -21.09
CA LYS A 56 -17.11 1.92 -21.91
C LYS A 56 -16.20 3.09 -21.58
N ARG A 57 -16.01 3.41 -20.29
CA ARG A 57 -15.12 4.49 -19.83
C ARG A 57 -13.65 4.20 -20.17
N THR A 58 -13.20 2.95 -20.00
CA THR A 58 -11.84 2.54 -20.39
C THR A 58 -11.62 2.70 -21.89
N GLN A 59 -12.55 2.22 -22.73
CA GLN A 59 -12.42 2.34 -24.18
C GLN A 59 -12.54 3.79 -24.64
N LEU A 60 -13.39 4.59 -24.01
CA LEU A 60 -13.51 6.02 -24.31
C LEU A 60 -12.21 6.76 -24.01
N SER A 61 -11.59 6.48 -22.85
CA SER A 61 -10.29 7.06 -22.50
C SER A 61 -9.18 6.60 -23.46
N PHE A 62 -9.25 5.37 -24.00
CA PHE A 62 -8.38 4.94 -25.08
C PHE A 62 -8.55 5.81 -26.34
N LEU A 63 -9.79 6.02 -26.82
CA LEU A 63 -10.05 6.84 -28.00
C LEU A 63 -9.55 8.27 -27.83
N LYS A 64 -9.85 8.91 -26.69
CA LYS A 64 -9.42 10.28 -26.41
C LYS A 64 -7.90 10.42 -26.38
N MET A 65 -7.19 9.47 -25.76
CA MET A 65 -5.73 9.49 -25.73
C MET A 65 -5.10 9.13 -27.09
N TYR A 66 -5.77 8.30 -27.91
CA TYR A 66 -5.36 8.02 -29.28
C TYR A 66 -5.44 9.27 -30.15
N ASP A 67 -6.55 10.03 -30.06
CA ASP A 67 -6.73 11.28 -30.80
C ASP A 67 -5.69 12.36 -30.42
N GLN A 68 -5.20 12.31 -29.17
CA GLN A 68 -4.10 13.18 -28.69
C GLN A 68 -2.70 12.71 -29.14
N GLY A 69 -2.58 11.57 -29.80
CA GLY A 69 -1.28 10.98 -30.16
C GLY A 69 -0.49 10.46 -28.96
N LEU A 70 -1.17 10.17 -27.85
CA LEU A 70 -0.62 9.55 -26.65
C LEU A 70 -0.77 8.04 -26.64
N ILE A 71 -1.70 7.49 -27.43
CA ILE A 71 -1.76 6.04 -27.69
C ILE A 71 -1.38 5.79 -29.13
N TYR A 72 -0.51 4.80 -29.35
CA TYR A 72 -0.06 4.41 -30.68
C TYR A 72 0.20 2.91 -30.75
N GLN A 73 0.31 2.41 -31.99
CA GLN A 73 0.72 1.04 -32.26
C GLN A 73 2.12 1.05 -32.86
N GLY A 74 3.00 0.20 -32.35
CA GLY A 74 4.40 0.12 -32.79
C GLY A 74 4.90 -1.32 -32.78
N ILE A 75 5.96 -1.57 -33.54
CA ILE A 75 6.74 -2.80 -33.45
C ILE A 75 7.94 -2.47 -32.58
N HIS A 76 7.95 -2.98 -31.36
CA HIS A 76 9.02 -2.72 -30.40
C HIS A 76 9.41 -4.02 -29.70
N PRO A 77 10.65 -4.09 -29.18
CA PRO A 77 11.00 -5.09 -28.17
C PRO A 77 10.07 -4.95 -26.97
N VAL A 78 9.50 -6.06 -26.50
CA VAL A 78 8.63 -6.11 -25.34
C VAL A 78 9.04 -7.25 -24.43
N ASN A 79 8.93 -7.02 -23.12
CA ASN A 79 9.05 -8.10 -22.16
C ASN A 79 7.90 -9.08 -22.38
N TRP A 80 8.24 -10.35 -22.54
CA TRP A 80 7.32 -11.42 -22.85
C TRP A 80 7.44 -12.52 -21.81
N CYS A 81 6.31 -13.02 -21.32
CA CYS A 81 6.30 -14.18 -20.45
C CYS A 81 5.94 -15.43 -21.26
N PRO A 82 6.89 -16.35 -21.53
CA PRO A 82 6.65 -17.51 -22.39
C PRO A 82 5.64 -18.50 -21.79
N ARG A 83 5.59 -18.62 -20.46
CA ARG A 83 4.57 -19.44 -19.77
C ARG A 83 3.16 -18.88 -19.93
N CYS A 84 3.03 -17.56 -19.88
CA CYS A 84 1.75 -16.89 -19.92
C CYS A 84 1.30 -16.55 -21.34
N GLU A 85 2.23 -16.57 -22.29
CA GLU A 85 2.07 -16.17 -23.69
C GLU A 85 1.44 -14.78 -23.77
N THR A 86 2.13 -13.79 -23.20
CA THR A 86 1.69 -12.38 -23.21
C THR A 86 2.86 -11.44 -22.99
N ALA A 87 2.77 -10.25 -23.58
CA ALA A 87 3.56 -9.11 -23.18
C ALA A 87 3.28 -8.74 -21.72
N ILE A 88 4.28 -8.18 -21.03
CA ILE A 88 4.20 -7.64 -19.67
C ILE A 88 4.84 -6.25 -19.62
N ALA A 89 4.29 -5.35 -18.80
CA ALA A 89 4.88 -4.03 -18.62
C ALA A 89 6.15 -4.12 -17.75
N PHE A 90 7.04 -3.13 -17.84
CA PHE A 90 8.24 -3.05 -17.00
C PHE A 90 7.93 -3.07 -15.50
N ALA A 91 6.85 -2.42 -15.10
CA ALA A 91 6.40 -2.41 -13.71
C ALA A 91 5.94 -3.80 -13.21
N GLU A 92 5.76 -4.78 -14.11
CA GLU A 92 5.35 -6.16 -13.82
C GLU A 92 6.52 -7.17 -13.86
N VAL A 93 7.76 -6.67 -13.97
CA VAL A 93 8.98 -7.48 -13.91
C VAL A 93 9.53 -7.46 -12.50
N GLU A 94 9.67 -8.63 -11.88
CA GLU A 94 10.38 -8.80 -10.62
C GLU A 94 11.75 -9.42 -10.88
N TYR A 95 12.69 -9.12 -10.01
CA TYR A 95 14.08 -9.56 -10.13
C TYR A 95 14.39 -10.56 -9.01
N SER A 96 14.99 -11.69 -9.38
CA SER A 96 15.40 -12.73 -8.43
C SER A 96 16.87 -13.08 -8.59
N ASP A 97 17.56 -13.26 -7.48
CA ASP A 97 18.93 -13.76 -7.47
C ASP A 97 18.98 -15.21 -7.98
N ASN A 98 19.95 -15.49 -8.83
CA ASN A 98 20.21 -16.79 -9.43
C ASN A 98 21.73 -16.96 -9.61
N THR A 99 22.17 -18.21 -9.81
CA THR A 99 23.55 -18.52 -10.17
C THR A 99 23.58 -19.22 -11.52
N THR A 100 24.49 -18.80 -12.40
CA THR A 100 24.66 -19.36 -13.75
C THR A 100 26.15 -19.50 -14.07
N PHE A 101 26.46 -20.06 -15.25
CA PHE A 101 27.82 -20.07 -15.79
C PHE A 101 27.99 -18.99 -16.85
N LEU A 102 29.11 -18.25 -16.75
CA LEU A 102 29.69 -17.46 -17.82
C LEU A 102 30.54 -18.38 -18.71
N ASN A 103 30.16 -18.51 -19.97
CA ASN A 103 30.74 -19.42 -20.95
C ASN A 103 31.69 -18.63 -21.85
N TYR A 104 32.95 -19.07 -21.90
CA TYR A 104 33.98 -18.42 -22.71
C TYR A 104 34.14 -19.16 -24.03
N VAL A 105 33.67 -18.54 -25.10
CA VAL A 105 33.51 -19.16 -26.42
C VAL A 105 34.40 -18.46 -27.44
N ASN A 106 35.25 -19.21 -28.13
CA ASN A 106 36.11 -18.67 -29.18
C ASN A 106 35.30 -18.45 -30.46
N PHE A 107 35.19 -17.21 -30.92
CA PHE A 107 34.62 -16.85 -32.21
C PHE A 107 35.77 -16.69 -33.21
N PRO A 108 36.05 -17.70 -34.05
CA PRO A 108 37.22 -17.66 -34.92
C PRO A 108 37.11 -16.56 -35.99
N PRO A 109 38.24 -16.04 -36.50
CA PRO A 109 38.23 -15.04 -37.55
C PRO A 109 37.56 -15.57 -38.82
N ALA A 110 36.78 -14.73 -39.48
CA ALA A 110 36.12 -15.07 -40.73
C ALA A 110 36.45 -14.04 -41.81
N ASP A 111 36.92 -14.50 -42.96
CA ASP A 111 37.04 -13.66 -44.15
C ASP A 111 35.71 -13.63 -44.89
N VAL A 112 35.23 -12.43 -45.22
CA VAL A 112 34.04 -12.18 -46.04
C VAL A 112 34.47 -11.37 -47.26
N PRO A 113 34.38 -11.93 -48.48
CA PRO A 113 34.74 -11.19 -49.69
C PRO A 113 33.84 -9.97 -49.93
N ASP A 114 34.40 -8.90 -50.48
CA ASP A 114 33.67 -7.66 -50.80
C ASP A 114 32.44 -7.90 -51.71
N GLU A 115 32.53 -8.90 -52.60
CA GLU A 115 31.42 -9.29 -53.49
C GLU A 115 30.21 -9.86 -52.72
N VAL A 116 30.45 -10.50 -51.59
CA VAL A 116 29.39 -11.01 -50.70
C VAL A 116 28.79 -9.85 -49.94
N LEU A 117 29.63 -8.98 -49.35
CA LEU A 117 29.18 -7.77 -48.63
C LEU A 117 28.33 -6.85 -49.49
N ALA A 118 28.62 -6.74 -50.80
CA ALA A 118 27.84 -5.92 -51.72
C ALA A 118 26.40 -6.44 -51.97
N ASN A 119 26.12 -7.70 -51.63
CA ASN A 119 24.83 -8.36 -51.86
C ASN A 119 24.11 -8.75 -50.56
N VAL A 120 24.66 -8.39 -49.39
CA VAL A 120 24.01 -8.63 -48.10
C VAL A 120 22.90 -7.58 -47.92
N GLU A 121 21.65 -8.05 -47.86
CA GLU A 121 20.53 -7.26 -47.35
C GLU A 121 20.63 -7.22 -45.82
N GLY A 122 21.05 -6.09 -45.25
CA GLY A 122 21.22 -5.90 -43.81
C GLY A 122 22.53 -5.19 -43.47
N ASN A 123 22.66 -4.75 -42.22
CA ASN A 123 23.80 -3.94 -41.77
C ASN A 123 24.76 -4.70 -40.85
N SER A 124 24.44 -5.93 -40.44
CA SER A 124 25.09 -6.52 -39.26
C SER A 124 25.77 -7.88 -39.48
N TYR A 125 25.20 -8.80 -40.29
CA TYR A 125 25.73 -10.17 -40.41
C TYR A 125 25.55 -10.79 -41.80
N VAL A 126 26.29 -11.89 -42.07
CA VAL A 126 26.16 -12.71 -43.28
C VAL A 126 25.69 -14.11 -42.88
N ARG A 127 24.62 -14.61 -43.51
CA ARG A 127 24.05 -15.92 -43.19
C ARG A 127 24.98 -17.03 -43.66
N TYR A 128 25.04 -18.13 -42.90
CA TYR A 128 25.84 -19.30 -43.27
C TYR A 128 25.47 -19.86 -44.66
N ALA A 129 24.18 -19.86 -45.00
CA ALA A 129 23.69 -20.34 -46.30
C ALA A 129 24.28 -19.56 -47.50
N ASP A 130 24.62 -18.29 -47.29
CA ASP A 130 25.19 -17.43 -48.32
C ASP A 130 26.71 -17.62 -48.46
N PHE A 131 27.36 -18.14 -47.41
CA PHE A 131 28.79 -18.38 -47.37
C PHE A 131 29.16 -19.58 -46.45
N PRO A 132 29.17 -20.82 -46.97
CA PRO A 132 29.24 -22.04 -46.16
C PRO A 132 30.65 -22.46 -45.70
N ASP A 133 31.70 -21.72 -46.09
CA ASP A 133 33.07 -22.02 -45.68
C ASP A 133 33.23 -21.78 -44.17
N LYS A 134 33.44 -22.88 -43.44
CA LYS A 134 33.59 -22.91 -41.98
C LYS A 134 34.98 -22.41 -41.56
N ALA A 135 35.01 -21.47 -40.62
CA ALA A 135 36.24 -21.00 -39.99
C ALA A 135 36.89 -22.11 -39.14
N ASP A 136 38.22 -22.07 -39.03
CA ASP A 136 38.98 -23.04 -38.25
C ASP A 136 38.84 -22.74 -36.75
N ALA A 137 38.10 -23.60 -36.04
CA ALA A 137 37.87 -23.51 -34.60
C ALA A 137 39.16 -23.45 -33.77
N SER A 138 40.28 -23.98 -34.30
CA SER A 138 41.58 -23.96 -33.64
C SER A 138 42.32 -22.63 -33.75
N VAL A 139 41.86 -21.72 -34.62
CA VAL A 139 42.43 -20.37 -34.77
C VAL A 139 41.84 -19.46 -33.69
N PRO A 140 42.67 -18.84 -32.84
CA PRO A 140 42.19 -17.88 -31.86
C PRO A 140 41.61 -16.65 -32.56
N GLY A 141 40.34 -16.36 -32.28
CA GLY A 141 39.67 -15.14 -32.73
C GLY A 141 39.30 -14.25 -31.55
N VAL A 142 38.03 -13.86 -31.46
CA VAL A 142 37.52 -13.08 -30.33
C VAL A 142 36.94 -14.04 -29.30
N LEU A 143 37.43 -13.97 -28.06
CA LEU A 143 36.84 -14.73 -26.97
C LEU A 143 35.63 -13.97 -26.43
N ILE A 144 34.44 -14.58 -26.51
CA ILE A 144 33.18 -14.02 -26.00
C ILE A 144 32.87 -14.63 -24.64
N ALA A 145 32.46 -13.81 -23.68
CA ALA A 145 31.91 -14.26 -22.41
C ALA A 145 30.38 -14.11 -22.41
N THR A 146 29.63 -15.21 -22.30
CA THR A 146 28.16 -15.16 -22.32
C THR A 146 27.50 -16.12 -21.32
N THR A 147 26.41 -15.67 -20.70
CA THR A 147 25.55 -16.50 -19.86
C THR A 147 24.43 -17.18 -20.66
N ARG A 148 24.23 -16.81 -21.94
CA ARG A 148 23.16 -17.30 -22.82
C ARG A 148 23.70 -17.86 -24.15
N PRO A 149 24.55 -18.91 -24.13
CA PRO A 149 25.10 -19.49 -25.35
C PRO A 149 24.02 -20.01 -26.32
N GLU A 150 22.85 -20.40 -25.82
CA GLU A 150 21.70 -20.84 -26.64
C GLU A 150 21.20 -19.78 -27.62
N LEU A 151 21.52 -18.50 -27.42
CA LEU A 151 21.12 -17.41 -28.31
C LEU A 151 22.16 -17.07 -29.38
N MET A 152 23.27 -17.82 -29.47
CA MET A 152 24.32 -17.52 -30.45
C MET A 152 23.83 -17.57 -31.90
N SER A 153 22.80 -18.36 -32.22
CA SER A 153 22.17 -18.34 -33.55
C SER A 153 21.51 -17.00 -33.90
N ALA A 154 21.18 -16.17 -32.90
CA ALA A 154 20.64 -14.82 -33.09
C ALA A 154 21.71 -13.73 -33.07
N CYS A 155 22.99 -14.11 -33.01
CA CYS A 155 24.11 -13.16 -32.93
C CYS A 155 24.28 -12.38 -34.23
N VAL A 156 24.15 -11.06 -34.17
CA VAL A 156 24.23 -10.18 -35.35
C VAL A 156 25.47 -9.32 -35.36
N ALA A 157 26.11 -9.11 -34.21
CA ALA A 157 27.37 -8.36 -34.11
C ALA A 157 28.17 -8.80 -32.89
N VAL A 158 29.46 -8.47 -32.89
CA VAL A 158 30.30 -8.47 -31.68
C VAL A 158 30.69 -7.03 -31.39
N VAL A 159 30.53 -6.58 -30.15
CA VAL A 159 30.91 -5.23 -29.73
C VAL A 159 32.05 -5.29 -28.72
N VAL A 160 33.01 -4.39 -28.91
CA VAL A 160 34.19 -4.23 -28.03
C VAL A 160 34.39 -2.76 -27.71
N HIS A 161 35.11 -2.46 -26.63
CA HIS A 161 35.46 -1.07 -26.32
C HIS A 161 36.48 -0.53 -27.35
N PRO A 162 36.32 0.71 -27.87
CA PRO A 162 37.24 1.27 -28.87
C PRO A 162 38.70 1.37 -28.38
N ASP A 163 38.89 1.64 -27.09
CA ASP A 163 40.23 1.75 -26.47
C ASP A 163 40.80 0.42 -25.97
N ASP A 164 40.10 -0.70 -26.18
CA ASP A 164 40.62 -2.00 -25.77
C ASP A 164 41.71 -2.49 -26.75
N GLU A 165 42.97 -2.34 -26.35
CA GLU A 165 44.14 -2.74 -27.14
C GLU A 165 44.11 -4.22 -27.56
N ARG A 166 43.36 -5.09 -26.84
CA ARG A 166 43.20 -6.51 -27.19
C ARG A 166 42.42 -6.69 -28.49
N TYR A 167 41.45 -5.82 -28.77
CA TYR A 167 40.48 -5.98 -29.88
C TYR A 167 40.46 -4.84 -30.89
N ASN A 168 41.07 -3.67 -30.61
CA ASN A 168 41.04 -2.50 -31.50
C ASN A 168 41.48 -2.83 -32.94
N SER A 169 42.52 -3.66 -33.11
CA SER A 169 42.99 -4.09 -34.43
C SER A 169 42.04 -5.02 -35.20
N LEU A 170 40.94 -5.45 -34.59
CA LEU A 170 39.89 -6.30 -35.15
C LEU A 170 38.62 -5.53 -35.52
N LEU A 171 38.54 -4.24 -35.19
CA LEU A 171 37.37 -3.41 -35.52
C LEU A 171 37.09 -3.41 -37.04
N GLY A 172 35.83 -3.63 -37.39
CA GLY A 172 35.35 -3.75 -38.77
C GLY A 172 35.62 -5.09 -39.45
N LYS A 173 36.36 -6.01 -38.81
CA LYS A 173 36.55 -7.38 -39.30
C LYS A 173 35.37 -8.27 -38.92
N TYR A 174 35.34 -9.47 -39.48
CA TYR A 174 34.30 -10.46 -39.23
C TYR A 174 34.85 -11.64 -38.43
N VAL A 175 33.97 -12.20 -37.61
CA VAL A 175 34.19 -13.48 -36.92
C VAL A 175 33.03 -14.41 -37.24
N GLU A 176 33.30 -15.71 -37.26
CA GLU A 176 32.26 -16.72 -37.37
C GLU A 176 31.69 -17.01 -35.98
N VAL A 177 30.37 -17.03 -35.90
CA VAL A 177 29.65 -17.44 -34.70
C VAL A 177 29.64 -18.98 -34.66
N PRO A 178 30.20 -19.60 -33.61
CA PRO A 178 30.23 -21.05 -33.50
C PRO A 178 28.85 -21.70 -33.57
N LEU A 179 28.81 -22.94 -34.09
CA LEU A 179 27.64 -23.81 -34.27
C LEU A 179 26.59 -23.33 -35.30
N SER A 180 26.34 -22.02 -35.39
CA SER A 180 25.44 -21.40 -36.38
C SER A 180 26.13 -21.11 -37.71
N GLY A 181 27.43 -20.82 -37.68
CA GLY A 181 28.26 -20.57 -38.88
C GLY A 181 28.04 -19.21 -39.53
N GLN A 182 27.18 -18.35 -38.95
CA GLN A 182 26.99 -17.00 -39.46
C GLN A 182 28.19 -16.11 -39.15
N LYS A 183 28.42 -15.10 -39.99
CA LYS A 183 29.56 -14.21 -39.85
C LYS A 183 29.09 -12.85 -39.41
N VAL A 184 29.61 -12.38 -38.29
CA VAL A 184 29.18 -11.14 -37.64
C VAL A 184 30.33 -10.13 -37.60
N LYS A 185 29.98 -8.85 -37.73
CA LYS A 185 30.95 -7.77 -37.73
C LYS A 185 31.35 -7.40 -36.30
N ILE A 186 32.62 -7.05 -36.12
CA ILE A 186 33.12 -6.46 -34.87
C ILE A 186 32.96 -4.94 -34.94
N ILE A 187 32.17 -4.38 -34.02
CA ILE A 187 31.89 -2.94 -33.89
C ILE A 187 32.41 -2.41 -32.55
N ALA A 188 32.47 -1.08 -32.42
CA ALA A 188 32.98 -0.41 -31.22
C ALA A 188 31.86 0.32 -30.46
N ASP A 189 31.83 0.20 -29.14
CA ASP A 189 30.99 1.02 -28.26
C ASP A 189 31.71 1.31 -26.93
N GLU A 190 31.64 2.55 -26.46
CA GLU A 190 32.24 2.98 -25.19
C GLU A 190 31.50 2.40 -23.95
N GLU A 191 30.27 1.91 -24.12
CA GLU A 191 29.51 1.27 -23.03
C GLU A 191 30.02 -0.14 -22.66
N VAL A 192 30.92 -0.72 -23.45
CA VAL A 192 31.49 -2.04 -23.15
C VAL A 192 32.49 -1.94 -21.99
N ASP A 193 32.20 -2.66 -20.90
CA ASP A 193 33.14 -2.82 -19.79
C ASP A 193 34.30 -3.75 -20.19
N MET A 194 35.50 -3.18 -20.32
CA MET A 194 36.73 -3.90 -20.67
C MET A 194 37.12 -4.94 -19.61
N GLU A 195 36.77 -4.74 -18.35
CA GLU A 195 37.17 -5.62 -17.24
C GLU A 195 36.18 -6.76 -17.02
N TYR A 196 34.94 -6.65 -17.50
CA TYR A 196 33.94 -7.69 -17.36
C TYR A 196 34.12 -8.82 -18.39
N GLY A 197 34.28 -10.05 -17.90
CA GLY A 197 34.42 -11.24 -18.74
C GLY A 197 35.66 -11.16 -19.64
N THR A 198 35.45 -10.91 -20.94
CA THR A 198 36.52 -10.74 -21.92
C THR A 198 36.70 -9.32 -22.42
N GLY A 199 35.77 -8.39 -22.12
CA GLY A 199 35.70 -7.09 -22.80
C GLY A 199 35.15 -7.15 -24.24
N ALA A 200 34.56 -8.29 -24.63
CA ALA A 200 33.89 -8.48 -25.91
C ALA A 200 32.51 -9.12 -25.71
N VAL A 201 31.47 -8.49 -26.24
CA VAL A 201 30.07 -8.87 -26.04
C VAL A 201 29.46 -9.30 -27.37
N MET A 202 28.73 -10.42 -27.37
CA MET A 202 27.92 -10.82 -28.52
C MET A 202 26.54 -10.14 -28.45
N ILE A 203 26.07 -9.57 -29.56
CA ILE A 203 24.74 -8.97 -29.66
C ILE A 203 23.81 -9.99 -30.29
N CYS A 204 22.96 -10.62 -29.48
CA CYS A 204 22.09 -11.71 -29.93
C CYS A 204 20.64 -11.26 -30.13
N THR A 205 20.46 -10.23 -30.95
CA THR A 205 19.20 -9.54 -31.22
C THR A 205 18.58 -8.97 -29.93
N PHE A 206 18.00 -9.78 -29.03
CA PHE A 206 17.48 -9.33 -27.73
C PHE A 206 17.77 -10.33 -26.59
N GLY A 207 19.04 -10.57 -26.29
CA GLY A 207 19.45 -11.36 -25.11
C GLY A 207 19.19 -10.63 -23.80
N ASP A 208 19.31 -9.30 -23.81
CA ASP A 208 19.02 -8.39 -22.70
C ASP A 208 18.62 -6.97 -23.19
N LYS A 209 18.53 -6.00 -22.27
CA LYS A 209 18.19 -4.61 -22.60
C LYS A 209 19.29 -3.86 -23.34
N THR A 210 20.55 -4.21 -23.11
CA THR A 210 21.69 -3.58 -23.75
C THR A 210 21.73 -3.96 -25.23
N ASP A 211 21.43 -5.22 -25.55
CA ASP A 211 21.23 -5.68 -26.93
C ASP A 211 20.16 -4.85 -27.65
N VAL A 212 19.03 -4.55 -26.99
CA VAL A 212 17.97 -3.70 -27.56
C VAL A 212 18.51 -2.30 -27.90
N ALA A 213 19.27 -1.69 -26.98
CA ALA A 213 19.83 -0.36 -27.18
C ALA A 213 20.82 -0.35 -28.36
N TRP A 214 21.72 -1.34 -28.43
CA TRP A 214 22.72 -1.42 -29.50
C TRP A 214 22.14 -1.81 -30.85
N VAL A 215 21.16 -2.71 -30.91
CA VAL A 215 20.43 -3.02 -32.16
C VAL A 215 19.83 -1.76 -32.76
N ASN A 216 19.20 -0.92 -31.94
CA ASN A 216 18.66 0.36 -32.40
C ASN A 216 19.74 1.38 -32.75
N LYS A 217 20.78 1.52 -31.92
CA LYS A 217 21.87 2.50 -32.09
C LYS A 217 22.65 2.28 -33.39
N TYR A 218 22.90 1.02 -33.74
CA TYR A 218 23.71 0.63 -34.89
C TYR A 218 22.90 0.11 -36.08
N ASP A 219 21.57 0.18 -36.01
CA ASP A 219 20.65 -0.30 -37.05
C ASP A 219 20.96 -1.76 -37.44
N LEU A 220 21.12 -2.62 -36.44
CA LEU A 220 21.47 -4.03 -36.63
C LEU A 220 20.23 -4.86 -37.01
N ASP A 221 20.46 -5.97 -37.68
CA ASP A 221 19.39 -6.87 -38.10
C ASP A 221 18.77 -7.58 -36.89
N VAL A 222 17.50 -7.97 -37.01
CA VAL A 222 16.73 -8.65 -35.95
C VAL A 222 16.47 -10.09 -36.35
N ILE A 223 16.98 -11.04 -35.57
CA ILE A 223 16.72 -12.47 -35.71
C ILE A 223 15.77 -12.94 -34.60
N GLU A 224 14.56 -13.36 -34.97
CA GLU A 224 13.58 -13.92 -34.04
C GLU A 224 13.92 -15.38 -33.69
N ALA A 225 14.83 -15.60 -32.74
CA ALA A 225 15.27 -16.95 -32.35
C ALA A 225 14.36 -17.66 -31.33
N ILE A 226 13.51 -16.92 -30.61
CA ILE A 226 12.64 -17.48 -29.55
C ILE A 226 11.17 -17.26 -29.93
N SER A 227 10.38 -18.32 -29.88
CA SER A 227 8.93 -18.26 -30.06
C SER A 227 8.21 -17.69 -28.83
N GLU A 228 6.91 -17.41 -28.99
CA GLU A 228 6.06 -16.96 -27.88
C GLU A 228 5.95 -17.97 -26.72
N GLN A 229 6.25 -19.24 -26.97
CA GLN A 229 6.23 -20.32 -25.98
C GLN A 229 7.58 -20.52 -25.29
N GLY A 230 8.62 -19.75 -25.65
CA GLY A 230 9.98 -19.95 -25.16
C GLY A 230 10.66 -21.17 -25.79
N ILE A 231 10.33 -21.46 -27.06
CA ILE A 231 10.91 -22.54 -27.85
C ILE A 231 11.75 -21.91 -28.96
N LEU A 232 12.91 -22.48 -29.24
CA LEU A 232 13.77 -21.98 -30.31
C LEU A 232 13.13 -22.19 -31.70
N THR A 233 13.16 -21.15 -32.53
CA THR A 233 12.60 -21.15 -33.90
C THR A 233 13.56 -21.81 -34.90
N GLU A 234 13.18 -21.85 -36.18
CA GLU A 234 14.04 -22.30 -37.28
C GLU A 234 15.37 -21.53 -37.36
N ALA A 235 15.40 -20.28 -36.86
CA ALA A 235 16.62 -19.48 -36.82
C ALA A 235 17.72 -20.12 -35.96
N ALA A 236 17.36 -20.99 -35.00
CA ALA A 236 18.33 -21.72 -34.19
C ALA A 236 18.91 -22.97 -34.86
N GLY A 237 18.51 -23.28 -36.09
CA GLY A 237 19.04 -24.39 -36.89
C GLY A 237 18.90 -25.72 -36.16
N ARG A 238 20.03 -26.32 -35.75
CA ARG A 238 20.04 -27.64 -35.09
C ARG A 238 19.33 -27.68 -33.74
N TYR A 239 19.02 -26.52 -33.15
CA TYR A 239 18.30 -26.40 -31.88
C TYR A 239 16.82 -26.04 -32.05
N GLU A 240 16.33 -25.96 -33.29
CA GLU A 240 14.92 -25.71 -33.59
C GLU A 240 14.01 -26.67 -32.80
N GLY A 241 12.97 -26.12 -32.17
CA GLY A 241 12.00 -26.87 -31.40
C GLY A 241 12.42 -27.22 -29.97
N MET A 242 13.63 -26.84 -29.52
CA MET A 242 14.07 -27.04 -28.13
C MET A 242 13.57 -25.96 -27.19
N GLU A 243 13.23 -26.32 -25.96
CA GLU A 243 13.02 -25.36 -24.87
C GLU A 243 14.34 -24.73 -24.44
N LEU A 244 14.32 -23.47 -24.00
CA LEU A 244 15.54 -22.70 -23.67
C LEU A 244 16.50 -23.40 -22.68
N PRO A 245 16.06 -24.02 -21.57
CA PRO A 245 16.98 -24.69 -20.65
C PRO A 245 17.69 -25.90 -21.28
N ASP A 246 16.97 -26.66 -22.10
CA ASP A 246 17.51 -27.82 -22.81
C ASP A 246 18.44 -27.39 -23.92
N ALA A 247 18.07 -26.34 -24.67
CA ALA A 247 18.91 -25.74 -25.70
C ALA A 247 20.23 -25.21 -25.12
N LYS A 248 20.18 -24.52 -23.97
CA LYS A 248 21.39 -24.05 -23.27
C LYS A 248 22.31 -25.19 -22.91
N LYS A 249 21.77 -26.27 -22.35
CA LYS A 249 22.54 -27.47 -22.00
C LYS A 249 23.16 -28.12 -23.23
N GLN A 250 22.39 -28.32 -24.30
CA GLN A 250 22.87 -28.96 -25.53
C GLN A 250 23.90 -28.09 -26.25
N THR A 251 23.67 -26.77 -26.32
CA THR A 251 24.61 -25.82 -26.94
C THR A 251 25.97 -25.87 -26.24
N ILE A 252 25.99 -25.89 -24.90
CA ILE A 252 27.24 -26.01 -24.13
C ILE A 252 27.98 -27.32 -24.43
N GLU A 253 27.25 -28.43 -24.55
CA GLU A 253 27.85 -29.73 -24.86
C GLU A 253 28.44 -29.77 -26.29
N ASP A 254 27.73 -29.18 -27.25
CA ASP A 254 28.20 -29.09 -28.63
C ASP A 254 29.42 -28.15 -28.74
N LEU A 255 29.41 -27.02 -28.03
CA LEU A 255 30.57 -26.12 -27.94
C LEU A 255 31.80 -26.82 -27.35
N LYS A 256 31.62 -27.71 -26.36
CA LYS A 256 32.71 -28.54 -25.82
C LYS A 256 33.20 -29.55 -26.83
N THR A 257 32.28 -30.25 -27.49
CA THR A 257 32.58 -31.32 -28.43
C THR A 257 33.25 -30.80 -29.70
N GLU A 258 32.81 -29.64 -30.21
CA GLU A 258 33.40 -29.00 -31.39
C GLU A 258 34.63 -28.11 -31.05
N GLY A 259 34.98 -27.99 -29.76
CA GLY A 259 36.22 -27.34 -29.31
C GLY A 259 36.19 -25.82 -29.22
N TYR A 260 35.01 -25.20 -29.26
CA TYR A 260 34.85 -23.74 -29.16
C TYR A 260 34.80 -23.23 -27.72
N LEU A 261 34.37 -24.06 -26.76
CA LEU A 261 34.31 -23.67 -25.34
C LEU A 261 35.68 -23.76 -24.69
N THR A 262 36.19 -22.63 -24.21
CA THR A 262 37.52 -22.53 -23.59
C THR A 262 37.48 -22.74 -22.07
N LYS A 263 36.54 -22.08 -21.38
CA LYS A 263 36.33 -22.21 -19.93
C LYS A 263 34.89 -21.86 -19.54
N GLN A 264 34.49 -22.26 -18.33
CA GLN A 264 33.24 -21.87 -17.69
C GLN A 264 33.53 -21.36 -16.29
N GLU A 265 32.89 -20.28 -15.90
CA GLU A 265 33.02 -19.69 -14.56
C GLU A 265 31.64 -19.47 -13.97
N GLU A 266 31.47 -19.81 -12.70
CA GLU A 266 30.22 -19.58 -11.99
C GLU A 266 30.09 -18.09 -11.66
N VAL A 267 28.93 -17.51 -11.94
CA VAL A 267 28.63 -16.10 -11.73
C VAL A 267 27.24 -15.92 -11.15
N ASP A 268 27.11 -14.94 -10.27
CA ASP A 268 25.82 -14.48 -9.78
C ASP A 268 25.11 -13.69 -10.88
N GLN A 269 23.81 -13.92 -11.01
CA GLN A 269 22.96 -13.28 -12.01
C GLN A 269 21.66 -12.84 -11.36
N ASN A 270 21.21 -11.64 -11.70
CA ASN A 270 19.86 -11.21 -11.40
C ASN A 270 18.95 -11.43 -12.61
N VAL A 271 17.91 -12.24 -12.45
CA VAL A 271 17.03 -12.65 -13.56
C VAL A 271 15.69 -11.94 -13.43
N GLY A 272 15.29 -11.25 -14.51
CA GLY A 272 13.93 -10.72 -14.63
C GLY A 272 12.92 -11.86 -14.80
N GLN A 273 11.85 -11.83 -14.01
CA GLN A 273 10.79 -12.82 -14.00
C GLN A 273 9.43 -12.15 -14.03
N CYS A 274 8.43 -12.86 -14.55
CA CYS A 274 7.04 -12.43 -14.47
C CYS A 274 6.61 -12.39 -12.99
N TRP A 275 6.15 -11.23 -12.51
CA TRP A 275 5.71 -11.03 -11.13
C TRP A 275 4.66 -12.05 -10.65
N ARG A 276 3.80 -12.53 -11.55
CA ARG A 276 2.73 -13.48 -11.22
C ARG A 276 3.19 -14.93 -11.24
N CYS A 277 3.87 -15.33 -12.32
CA CYS A 277 4.10 -16.74 -12.61
C CYS A 277 5.53 -17.20 -12.29
N LYS A 278 6.42 -16.24 -11.99
CA LYS A 278 7.85 -16.40 -11.65
C LYS A 278 8.71 -17.06 -12.75
N THR A 279 8.17 -17.20 -13.96
CA THR A 279 8.94 -17.67 -15.11
C THR A 279 9.85 -16.54 -15.59
N PRO A 280 11.13 -16.81 -15.92
CA PRO A 280 12.01 -15.86 -16.58
C PRO A 280 11.35 -15.25 -17.82
N ILE A 281 11.58 -13.96 -18.02
CA ILE A 281 11.00 -13.23 -19.14
C ILE A 281 11.97 -13.23 -20.31
N GLU A 282 11.43 -13.14 -21.51
CA GLU A 282 12.21 -12.95 -22.74
C GLU A 282 11.89 -11.58 -23.34
N ILE A 283 12.73 -11.10 -24.24
CA ILE A 283 12.46 -9.88 -25.00
C ILE A 283 12.15 -10.30 -26.44
N LEU A 284 10.92 -10.04 -26.88
CA LEU A 284 10.46 -10.35 -28.23
C LEU A 284 10.11 -9.05 -28.96
N VAL A 285 10.39 -8.97 -30.26
CA VAL A 285 9.86 -7.88 -31.08
C VAL A 285 8.46 -8.24 -31.53
N LYS A 286 7.49 -7.44 -31.07
CA LYS A 286 6.08 -7.66 -31.37
C LYS A 286 5.41 -6.34 -31.71
N LYS A 287 4.44 -6.42 -32.61
CA LYS A 287 3.50 -5.34 -32.85
C LYS A 287 2.57 -5.26 -31.64
N GLN A 288 2.55 -4.13 -30.94
CA GLN A 288 1.83 -3.93 -29.69
C GLN A 288 1.27 -2.49 -29.61
N TRP A 289 0.37 -2.26 -28.67
CA TRP A 289 -0.19 -0.94 -28.35
C TRP A 289 0.53 -0.33 -27.16
N PHE A 290 0.79 0.97 -27.23
CA PHE A 290 1.56 1.69 -26.23
C PHE A 290 0.88 2.98 -25.81
N VAL A 291 1.06 3.37 -24.56
CA VAL A 291 0.86 4.74 -24.07
C VAL A 291 2.23 5.43 -24.06
N ALA A 292 2.31 6.59 -24.70
CA ALA A 292 3.50 7.43 -24.85
C ALA A 292 3.88 8.12 -23.52
N VAL A 293 4.30 7.33 -22.53
CA VAL A 293 4.66 7.77 -21.18
C VAL A 293 5.76 8.83 -21.23
N THR A 294 6.74 8.63 -22.11
CA THR A 294 7.88 9.53 -22.28
C THR A 294 7.49 10.99 -22.58
N LYS A 295 6.32 11.21 -23.20
CA LYS A 295 5.78 12.55 -23.49
C LYS A 295 5.13 13.25 -22.29
N MET A 296 4.92 12.53 -21.19
CA MET A 296 4.14 13.00 -20.03
C MET A 296 4.89 12.88 -18.70
N ILE A 297 6.18 12.52 -18.71
CA ILE A 297 6.99 12.33 -17.51
C ILE A 297 7.02 13.62 -16.69
N ASP A 298 7.34 14.75 -17.33
CA ASP A 298 7.48 16.03 -16.64
C ASP A 298 6.16 16.53 -16.06
N GLU A 299 5.05 16.42 -16.80
CA GLU A 299 3.71 16.76 -16.32
C GLU A 299 3.28 15.86 -15.16
N SER A 300 3.58 14.56 -15.24
CA SER A 300 3.26 13.60 -14.17
C SER A 300 4.04 13.91 -12.89
N LYS A 301 5.33 14.26 -13.01
CA LYS A 301 6.16 14.72 -11.88
C LYS A 301 5.63 16.02 -11.30
N LYS A 302 5.23 16.98 -12.15
CA LYS A 302 4.64 18.23 -11.69
C LYS A 302 3.36 17.99 -10.89
N ALA A 303 2.45 17.16 -11.39
CA ALA A 303 1.23 16.81 -10.67
C ALA A 303 1.51 16.07 -9.36
N SER A 304 2.55 15.23 -9.32
CA SER A 304 3.03 14.60 -8.08
C SER A 304 3.37 15.64 -7.01
N ASN A 305 4.14 16.67 -7.38
CA ASN A 305 4.53 17.73 -6.46
C ASN A 305 3.35 18.60 -5.98
N GLU A 306 2.22 18.58 -6.69
CA GLU A 306 0.99 19.29 -6.31
C GLU A 306 0.10 18.45 -5.36
N MET A 307 0.42 17.17 -5.14
CA MET A 307 -0.25 16.28 -4.19
C MET A 307 0.49 16.27 -2.84
N ARG A 308 -0.24 16.19 -1.72
CA ARG A 308 0.36 16.00 -0.40
C ARG A 308 0.65 14.51 -0.19
N TRP A 309 1.93 14.16 -0.08
CA TRP A 309 2.37 12.79 0.18
C TRP A 309 2.50 12.53 1.68
N VAL A 310 1.90 11.43 2.15
CA VAL A 310 2.00 11.01 3.55
C VAL A 310 2.48 9.56 3.63
N PRO A 311 3.72 9.30 4.11
CA PRO A 311 4.75 10.27 4.46
C PRO A 311 5.44 10.87 3.22
N GLU A 312 5.95 12.11 3.34
CA GLU A 312 6.53 12.90 2.24
C GLU A 312 7.59 12.14 1.44
N HIS A 313 8.48 11.40 2.13
CA HIS A 313 9.58 10.69 1.48
C HIS A 313 9.14 9.60 0.48
N MET A 314 7.89 9.14 0.53
CA MET A 314 7.39 8.12 -0.41
C MET A 314 7.23 8.66 -1.84
N GLU A 315 7.10 9.98 -2.01
CA GLU A 315 7.07 10.62 -3.32
C GLU A 315 8.31 10.29 -4.16
N SER A 316 9.48 10.24 -3.52
CA SER A 316 10.75 9.92 -4.18
C SER A 316 10.70 8.61 -4.98
N ARG A 317 9.88 7.64 -4.56
CA ARG A 317 9.70 6.37 -5.29
C ARG A 317 8.99 6.56 -6.62
N LEU A 318 8.01 7.46 -6.69
CA LEU A 318 7.32 7.82 -7.93
C LEU A 318 8.24 8.64 -8.84
N LEU A 319 8.94 9.63 -8.28
CA LEU A 319 9.85 10.48 -9.06
C LEU A 319 11.01 9.66 -9.66
N ASN A 320 11.66 8.82 -8.86
CA ASN A 320 12.72 7.94 -9.35
C ASN A 320 12.22 6.96 -10.42
N TRP A 321 10.98 6.47 -10.29
CA TRP A 321 10.36 5.61 -11.29
C TRP A 321 10.13 6.36 -12.60
N ALA A 322 9.57 7.57 -12.53
CA ALA A 322 9.35 8.44 -13.67
C ALA A 322 10.67 8.78 -14.39
N ASP A 323 11.74 9.07 -13.65
CA ASP A 323 13.07 9.37 -14.21
C ASP A 323 13.74 8.14 -14.86
N SER A 324 13.42 6.94 -14.40
CA SER A 324 13.94 5.68 -14.97
C SER A 324 13.18 5.16 -16.19
N MET A 325 12.06 5.81 -16.57
CA MET A 325 11.22 5.36 -17.67
C MET A 325 11.84 5.74 -19.01
N GLU A 326 12.54 4.79 -19.61
CA GLU A 326 13.12 4.94 -20.96
C GLU A 326 12.15 4.51 -22.08
N TRP A 327 11.14 3.70 -21.75
CA TRP A 327 10.25 3.04 -22.71
C TRP A 327 8.79 3.37 -22.43
N ASP A 328 8.00 3.41 -23.50
CA ASP A 328 6.57 3.65 -23.42
C ASP A 328 5.82 2.42 -22.87
N TRP A 329 4.68 2.67 -22.23
CA TRP A 329 3.93 1.64 -21.53
C TRP A 329 3.18 0.75 -22.53
N CYS A 330 3.64 -0.48 -22.69
CA CYS A 330 2.92 -1.51 -23.45
C CYS A 330 1.59 -1.83 -22.75
N ILE A 331 0.47 -1.51 -23.41
CA ILE A 331 -0.89 -1.64 -22.88
C ILE A 331 -1.65 -2.84 -23.45
N SER A 332 -1.16 -3.49 -24.51
CA SER A 332 -1.78 -4.69 -25.07
C SER A 332 -1.35 -5.96 -24.33
N ARG A 333 -2.26 -6.92 -24.22
CA ARG A 333 -2.07 -8.22 -23.57
C ARG A 333 -2.75 -9.31 -24.41
N GLN A 334 -2.03 -10.41 -24.65
CA GLN A 334 -2.52 -11.58 -25.38
C GLN A 334 -3.33 -12.49 -24.43
N ARG A 335 -4.36 -11.91 -23.82
CA ARG A 335 -5.22 -12.53 -22.81
C ARG A 335 -6.68 -12.48 -23.25
N LEU A 336 -7.52 -13.30 -22.62
CA LEU A 336 -8.94 -13.38 -22.97
C LEU A 336 -9.84 -12.60 -22.03
N PHE A 337 -9.41 -12.30 -20.80
CA PHE A 337 -10.25 -11.70 -19.75
C PHE A 337 -9.70 -10.35 -19.26
N ALA A 338 -9.99 -9.30 -20.03
CA ALA A 338 -9.90 -7.89 -19.65
C ALA A 338 -10.75 -7.06 -20.65
N THR A 339 -10.65 -5.74 -20.58
CA THR A 339 -11.28 -4.83 -21.56
C THR A 339 -10.66 -5.01 -22.94
N PRO A 340 -11.43 -5.35 -24.00
CA PRO A 340 -10.91 -5.44 -25.36
C PRO A 340 -10.38 -4.08 -25.86
N ILE A 341 -9.29 -4.10 -26.62
CA ILE A 341 -8.82 -2.88 -27.31
C ILE A 341 -9.83 -2.53 -28.40
N PRO A 342 -10.37 -1.31 -28.46
CA PRO A 342 -11.50 -0.99 -29.34
C PRO A 342 -11.03 -0.66 -30.77
N VAL A 343 -10.41 -1.63 -31.47
CA VAL A 343 -9.79 -1.42 -32.78
C VAL A 343 -10.13 -2.54 -33.76
N TRP A 344 -10.33 -2.17 -35.03
CA TRP A 344 -10.27 -3.09 -36.16
C TRP A 344 -9.20 -2.68 -37.18
N TYR A 345 -8.79 -3.62 -38.02
CA TYR A 345 -7.88 -3.43 -39.15
C TYR A 345 -8.61 -3.67 -40.46
N CYS A 346 -8.49 -2.74 -41.41
CA CYS A 346 -8.99 -2.93 -42.77
C CYS A 346 -8.27 -4.10 -43.46
N LYS A 347 -9.02 -5.06 -44.04
CA LYS A 347 -8.41 -6.21 -44.73
C LYS A 347 -7.64 -5.84 -46.00
N GLU A 348 -8.01 -4.75 -46.66
CA GLU A 348 -7.38 -4.33 -47.92
C GLU A 348 -6.16 -3.44 -47.71
N CYS A 349 -6.29 -2.40 -46.89
CA CYS A 349 -5.23 -1.39 -46.71
C CYS A 349 -4.51 -1.45 -45.36
N GLY A 350 -4.96 -2.31 -44.43
CA GLY A 350 -4.35 -2.46 -43.10
C GLY A 350 -4.57 -1.29 -42.13
N LYS A 351 -5.30 -0.24 -42.55
CA LYS A 351 -5.54 0.95 -41.71
C LYS A 351 -6.36 0.59 -40.47
N VAL A 352 -5.97 1.20 -39.35
CA VAL A 352 -6.68 1.17 -38.06
C VAL A 352 -8.04 1.86 -38.22
N MET A 353 -9.09 1.19 -37.75
CA MET A 353 -10.46 1.66 -37.70
C MET A 353 -10.91 1.71 -36.25
N LEU A 354 -11.44 2.87 -35.84
CA LEU A 354 -11.94 3.11 -34.49
C LEU A 354 -13.47 3.16 -34.47
N PRO A 355 -14.12 2.77 -33.36
CA PRO A 355 -15.55 2.97 -33.17
C PRO A 355 -15.89 4.44 -32.91
N ASP A 356 -17.13 4.83 -33.24
CA ASP A 356 -17.72 6.06 -32.73
C ASP A 356 -17.96 5.93 -31.20
N GLU A 357 -17.92 7.04 -30.45
CA GLU A 357 -18.12 7.02 -28.98
C GLU A 357 -19.48 6.40 -28.55
N ASP A 358 -20.51 6.49 -29.40
CA ASP A 358 -21.86 5.92 -29.15
C ASP A 358 -21.91 4.38 -29.29
N GLN A 359 -20.92 3.77 -29.95
CA GLN A 359 -20.82 2.32 -30.07
C GLN A 359 -20.25 1.67 -28.82
N LEU A 360 -19.52 2.42 -27.98
CA LEU A 360 -18.84 1.87 -26.83
C LEU A 360 -19.82 1.40 -25.73
N PRO A 361 -19.54 0.28 -25.04
CA PRO A 361 -18.36 -0.58 -25.20
C PRO A 361 -18.51 -1.57 -26.36
N ILE A 362 -17.39 -1.95 -27.00
CA ILE A 362 -17.35 -2.97 -28.06
C ILE A 362 -16.34 -4.09 -27.77
N ASP A 363 -16.58 -5.27 -28.32
CA ASP A 363 -15.56 -6.32 -28.49
C ASP A 363 -15.31 -6.48 -29.99
N PRO A 364 -14.17 -6.03 -30.53
CA PRO A 364 -13.93 -6.01 -31.97
C PRO A 364 -13.86 -7.42 -32.59
N THR A 365 -13.73 -8.46 -31.77
CA THR A 365 -13.78 -9.87 -32.24
C THR A 365 -15.20 -10.33 -32.58
N VAL A 366 -16.22 -9.59 -32.13
CA VAL A 366 -17.65 -9.88 -32.34
C VAL A 366 -18.34 -8.75 -33.10
N ASP A 367 -18.07 -7.51 -32.70
CA ASP A 367 -18.67 -6.30 -33.26
C ASP A 367 -17.98 -5.86 -34.56
N LYS A 368 -18.62 -4.93 -35.29
CA LYS A 368 -18.11 -4.40 -36.56
C LYS A 368 -18.09 -2.87 -36.57
N PRO A 369 -17.18 -2.25 -37.35
CA PRO A 369 -17.22 -0.81 -37.60
C PRO A 369 -18.55 -0.39 -38.22
N LYS A 370 -19.04 0.79 -37.85
CA LYS A 370 -20.29 1.39 -38.38
C LYS A 370 -20.13 1.88 -39.82
N HIS A 371 -18.91 2.27 -40.18
CA HIS A 371 -18.57 2.88 -41.46
C HIS A 371 -17.53 2.05 -42.22
N ALA A 372 -17.56 2.14 -43.55
CA ALA A 372 -16.54 1.54 -44.41
C ALA A 372 -15.18 2.23 -44.19
N CYS A 373 -14.09 1.53 -44.52
CA CYS A 373 -12.77 2.14 -44.57
C CYS A 373 -12.74 3.24 -45.64
N GLU A 374 -11.87 4.23 -45.49
CA GLU A 374 -11.62 5.26 -46.51
C GLU A 374 -11.20 4.68 -47.87
N CYS A 375 -10.62 3.47 -47.91
CA CYS A 375 -10.30 2.78 -49.17
C CYS A 375 -11.51 2.10 -49.83
N GLY A 376 -12.69 2.15 -49.19
CA GLY A 376 -13.93 1.50 -49.64
C GLY A 376 -14.16 0.09 -49.07
N CYS A 377 -13.17 -0.49 -48.37
CA CYS A 377 -13.29 -1.82 -47.79
C CYS A 377 -14.36 -1.88 -46.68
N THR A 378 -15.16 -2.94 -46.70
CA THR A 378 -16.18 -3.24 -45.68
C THR A 378 -15.88 -4.50 -44.87
N GLU A 379 -14.70 -5.10 -45.08
CA GLU A 379 -14.24 -6.27 -44.34
C GLU A 379 -13.07 -5.91 -43.43
N PHE A 380 -13.14 -6.36 -42.18
CA PHE A 380 -12.21 -5.97 -41.13
C PHE A 380 -11.76 -7.17 -40.31
N ILE A 381 -10.59 -7.04 -39.68
CA ILE A 381 -10.03 -7.96 -38.69
C ILE A 381 -10.07 -7.24 -37.34
N GLY A 382 -10.79 -7.77 -36.36
CA GLY A 382 -10.81 -7.20 -35.01
C GLY A 382 -9.50 -7.42 -34.26
N GLU A 383 -9.12 -6.47 -33.42
CA GLU A 383 -8.02 -6.65 -32.47
C GLU A 383 -8.39 -7.75 -31.45
N GLU A 384 -7.51 -8.75 -31.30
CA GLU A 384 -7.76 -9.87 -30.38
C GLU A 384 -7.21 -9.58 -28.97
N ASP A 385 -6.23 -8.67 -28.90
CA ASP A 385 -5.61 -8.22 -27.67
C ASP A 385 -6.60 -7.48 -26.76
N VAL A 386 -6.33 -7.61 -25.46
CA VAL A 386 -7.04 -6.89 -24.40
C VAL A 386 -6.09 -5.90 -23.74
N LEU A 387 -6.66 -4.91 -23.06
CA LEU A 387 -5.91 -3.91 -22.32
C LEU A 387 -5.30 -4.52 -21.05
N ASP A 388 -4.14 -3.97 -20.66
CA ASP A 388 -3.51 -4.13 -19.37
C ASP A 388 -4.51 -3.84 -18.23
N THR A 389 -4.48 -4.62 -17.15
CA THR A 389 -5.30 -4.36 -15.96
C THR A 389 -5.01 -2.98 -15.36
N TRP A 390 -3.78 -2.47 -15.51
CA TRP A 390 -3.45 -1.11 -15.09
C TRP A 390 -4.11 -0.02 -15.96
N MET A 391 -4.51 -0.33 -17.20
CA MET A 391 -5.37 0.56 -18.00
C MET A 391 -6.81 0.57 -17.46
N ASP A 392 -7.31 -0.52 -16.91
CA ASP A 392 -8.61 -0.49 -16.25
C ASP A 392 -8.55 0.30 -14.94
N SER A 393 -7.59 0.01 -14.05
CA SER A 393 -7.56 0.61 -12.71
C SER A 393 -7.15 2.10 -12.69
N SER A 394 -6.37 2.57 -13.65
CA SER A 394 -5.84 3.94 -13.69
C SER A 394 -6.88 5.04 -13.92
N ILE A 395 -8.12 4.70 -14.29
CA ILE A 395 -9.22 5.68 -14.40
C ILE A 395 -10.23 5.56 -13.24
N SER A 396 -9.89 4.83 -12.17
CA SER A 396 -10.83 4.63 -11.06
C SER A 396 -11.35 5.93 -10.44
N PRO A 397 -10.55 7.00 -10.24
CA PRO A 397 -11.07 8.26 -9.66
C PRO A 397 -12.09 8.92 -10.59
N LEU A 398 -11.83 8.90 -11.91
CA LEU A 398 -12.75 9.40 -12.93
C LEU A 398 -14.04 8.58 -12.98
N SER A 399 -13.93 7.25 -12.87
CA SER A 399 -15.10 6.36 -12.84
C SER A 399 -16.00 6.63 -11.62
N VAL A 400 -15.41 6.79 -10.44
CA VAL A 400 -16.13 7.14 -9.19
C VAL A 400 -16.78 8.52 -9.30
N ALA A 401 -16.10 9.48 -9.94
CA ALA A 401 -16.65 10.79 -10.26
C ALA A 401 -17.73 10.75 -11.36
N ASN A 402 -18.03 9.60 -11.96
CA ASN A 402 -18.97 9.45 -13.08
C ASN A 402 -18.54 10.13 -14.39
N TRP A 403 -17.24 10.34 -14.59
CA TRP A 403 -16.69 10.84 -15.86
C TRP A 403 -17.10 9.93 -17.04
N PRO A 404 -17.40 10.51 -18.22
CA PRO A 404 -17.39 11.94 -18.56
C PRO A 404 -18.77 12.62 -18.41
N ASN A 405 -19.71 12.04 -17.66
CA ASN A 405 -21.05 12.59 -17.54
C ASN A 405 -21.04 13.88 -16.71
N PRO A 406 -21.93 14.87 -16.98
CA PRO A 406 -21.95 16.14 -16.26
C PRO A 406 -21.96 16.00 -14.74
N GLY A 407 -21.21 16.87 -14.04
CA GLY A 407 -21.10 16.88 -12.57
C GLY A 407 -19.95 16.04 -12.03
N TRP A 408 -19.13 15.44 -12.91
CA TRP A 408 -17.94 14.71 -12.47
C TRP A 408 -16.87 15.63 -11.89
N GLU A 409 -16.81 16.88 -12.37
CA GLU A 409 -15.91 17.92 -11.88
C GLU A 409 -16.20 18.31 -10.42
N ASP A 410 -17.41 18.05 -9.92
CA ASP A 410 -17.77 18.34 -8.52
C ASP A 410 -17.20 17.30 -7.55
N ILE A 411 -16.75 16.14 -8.06
CA ILE A 411 -16.26 15.00 -7.27
C ILE A 411 -14.76 14.73 -7.54
N PHE A 412 -14.21 15.31 -8.61
CA PHE A 412 -12.82 15.15 -9.03
C PHE A 412 -12.06 16.49 -8.90
N PRO A 413 -10.82 16.51 -8.37
CA PRO A 413 -10.02 15.38 -7.89
C PRO A 413 -10.56 14.76 -6.59
N SER A 414 -10.16 13.51 -6.31
CA SER A 414 -10.54 12.86 -5.05
C SER A 414 -9.68 13.38 -3.90
N SER A 415 -10.26 13.64 -2.73
CA SER A 415 -9.52 14.25 -1.61
C SER A 415 -8.38 13.38 -1.07
N ILE A 416 -8.55 12.05 -1.04
CA ILE A 416 -7.56 11.13 -0.45
C ILE A 416 -7.40 9.86 -1.28
N ARG A 417 -6.16 9.38 -1.36
CA ARG A 417 -5.79 8.10 -1.95
C ARG A 417 -4.99 7.24 -0.97
N PRO A 418 -5.62 6.35 -0.18
CA PRO A 418 -4.92 5.38 0.64
C PRO A 418 -4.47 4.17 -0.20
N GLN A 419 -3.21 3.74 -0.08
CA GLN A 419 -2.70 2.53 -0.73
C GLN A 419 -1.38 2.02 -0.12
N GLY A 420 -0.95 0.81 -0.52
CA GLY A 420 0.38 0.28 -0.19
C GLY A 420 1.50 0.90 -1.03
N HIS A 421 2.73 0.81 -0.53
CA HIS A 421 3.94 1.31 -1.22
C HIS A 421 4.36 0.49 -2.45
N ASP A 422 3.84 -0.73 -2.61
CA ASP A 422 4.11 -1.65 -3.72
C ASP A 422 3.49 -1.19 -5.05
N ILE A 423 2.37 -0.47 -4.99
CA ILE A 423 1.60 -0.01 -6.16
C ILE A 423 1.79 1.48 -6.47
N ILE A 424 2.89 2.08 -6.02
CA ILE A 424 3.27 3.46 -6.38
C ILE A 424 3.65 3.54 -7.87
N ARG A 425 4.52 2.62 -8.33
CA ARG A 425 5.05 2.59 -9.71
C ARG A 425 4.02 2.16 -10.75
N THR A 426 2.97 1.48 -10.30
CA THR A 426 1.86 1.03 -11.14
C THR A 426 0.67 1.96 -10.96
N TRP A 427 -0.18 1.71 -9.95
CA TRP A 427 -1.48 2.34 -9.86
C TRP A 427 -1.40 3.86 -9.66
N ALA A 428 -0.57 4.35 -8.72
CA ALA A 428 -0.46 5.80 -8.49
C ALA A 428 0.10 6.54 -9.71
N PHE A 429 1.22 6.06 -10.27
CA PHE A 429 1.84 6.66 -11.45
C PHE A 429 0.92 6.65 -12.67
N TYR A 430 0.36 5.51 -13.06
CA TYR A 430 -0.51 5.43 -14.23
C TYR A 430 -1.84 6.17 -14.05
N THR A 431 -2.38 6.23 -12.82
CA THR A 431 -3.56 7.06 -12.53
C THR A 431 -3.25 8.53 -12.71
N THR A 432 -2.09 8.99 -12.22
CA THR A 432 -1.65 10.39 -12.35
C THR A 432 -1.49 10.76 -13.81
N LEU A 433 -0.73 9.97 -14.57
CA LEU A 433 -0.50 10.19 -15.99
C LEU A 433 -1.81 10.25 -16.80
N ARG A 434 -2.69 9.27 -16.59
CA ARG A 434 -3.92 9.18 -17.41
C ARG A 434 -4.98 10.19 -17.01
N CYS A 435 -5.11 10.52 -15.73
CA CYS A 435 -6.01 11.60 -15.33
C CYS A 435 -5.55 12.94 -15.92
N LEU A 436 -4.24 13.24 -15.89
CA LEU A 436 -3.69 14.42 -16.56
C LEU A 436 -3.97 14.43 -18.06
N ALA A 437 -3.76 13.30 -18.75
CA ALA A 437 -4.05 13.20 -20.18
C ALA A 437 -5.52 13.46 -20.54
N LEU A 438 -6.43 13.04 -19.66
CA LEU A 438 -7.87 13.11 -19.91
C LEU A 438 -8.51 14.43 -19.43
N THR A 439 -7.98 15.03 -18.37
CA THR A 439 -8.62 16.16 -17.67
C THR A 439 -7.71 17.36 -17.45
N GLY A 440 -6.39 17.22 -17.63
CA GLY A 440 -5.40 18.24 -17.33
C GLY A 440 -5.18 18.50 -15.84
N GLN A 441 -5.74 17.65 -14.96
CA GLN A 441 -5.73 17.85 -13.50
C GLN A 441 -5.14 16.63 -12.78
N LYS A 442 -4.48 16.88 -11.65
CA LYS A 442 -4.02 15.82 -10.73
C LYS A 442 -5.21 14.98 -10.24
N PRO A 443 -5.04 13.68 -9.97
CA PRO A 443 -6.14 12.81 -9.54
C PRO A 443 -6.56 12.96 -8.07
N PHE A 444 -5.64 13.43 -7.22
CA PHE A 444 -5.82 13.42 -5.77
C PHE A 444 -5.35 14.73 -5.12
N ASP A 445 -5.88 15.06 -3.94
CA ASP A 445 -5.27 16.08 -3.07
C ASP A 445 -4.17 15.46 -2.20
N ASP A 446 -4.52 14.44 -1.43
CA ASP A 446 -3.60 13.72 -0.54
C ASP A 446 -3.41 12.26 -1.02
N ILE A 447 -2.16 11.78 -0.99
CA ILE A 447 -1.82 10.37 -1.22
C ILE A 447 -1.17 9.78 0.03
N VAL A 448 -1.87 8.84 0.66
CA VAL A 448 -1.49 8.22 1.92
C VAL A 448 -0.95 6.82 1.64
N ILE A 449 0.34 6.65 1.87
CA ILE A 449 1.07 5.41 1.62
C ILE A 449 1.19 4.65 2.93
N ASN A 450 0.61 3.45 2.96
CA ASN A 450 0.68 2.52 4.09
C ASN A 450 1.79 1.48 3.85
N GLY A 451 2.30 0.91 4.95
CA GLY A 451 3.13 -0.28 4.91
C GLY A 451 2.35 -1.55 4.58
N MET A 452 3.08 -2.66 4.57
CA MET A 452 2.56 -4.01 4.45
C MET A 452 2.36 -4.65 5.82
N VAL A 453 1.40 -5.58 5.90
CA VAL A 453 1.22 -6.44 7.06
C VAL A 453 2.04 -7.71 6.90
N PHE A 454 2.93 -7.96 7.84
CA PHE A 454 3.72 -9.19 7.94
C PHE A 454 3.09 -10.15 8.95
N GLY A 455 3.38 -11.44 8.81
CA GLY A 455 2.99 -12.45 9.79
C GLY A 455 3.69 -12.22 11.13
N GLU A 456 3.26 -12.95 12.17
CA GLU A 456 3.87 -12.92 13.50
C GLU A 456 5.37 -13.24 13.49
N ASP A 457 5.82 -13.96 12.46
CA ASP A 457 7.22 -14.33 12.23
C ASP A 457 8.07 -13.19 11.63
N GLY A 458 7.47 -12.03 11.35
CA GLY A 458 8.14 -10.86 10.78
C GLY A 458 8.38 -10.96 9.27
N TYR A 459 7.80 -11.95 8.59
CA TYR A 459 7.92 -12.11 7.15
C TYR A 459 6.60 -11.83 6.42
N LYS A 460 6.68 -11.51 5.13
CA LYS A 460 5.50 -11.34 4.27
C LYS A 460 4.57 -12.56 4.39
N MET A 461 3.29 -12.30 4.63
CA MET A 461 2.28 -13.35 4.76
C MET A 461 2.18 -14.17 3.46
N SER A 462 2.22 -15.50 3.58
CA SER A 462 2.02 -16.40 2.44
C SER A 462 1.43 -17.74 2.86
N LYS A 463 0.56 -18.30 2.00
CA LYS A 463 -0.07 -19.60 2.25
C LYS A 463 0.96 -20.73 2.42
N SER A 464 2.08 -20.68 1.69
CA SER A 464 3.14 -21.69 1.77
C SER A 464 3.94 -21.64 3.08
N ARG A 465 4.05 -20.47 3.71
CA ARG A 465 4.67 -20.31 5.03
C ARG A 465 3.71 -20.62 6.19
N GLY A 466 2.40 -20.66 5.92
CA GLY A 466 1.39 -20.90 6.95
C GLY A 466 1.29 -19.77 7.98
N ASN A 467 1.80 -18.57 7.67
CA ASN A 467 1.84 -17.41 8.56
C ASN A 467 0.76 -16.37 8.23
N VAL A 468 -0.34 -16.78 7.58
CA VAL A 468 -1.45 -15.91 7.20
C VAL A 468 -2.48 -15.92 8.31
N THR A 469 -2.78 -14.75 8.86
CA THR A 469 -3.92 -14.55 9.76
C THR A 469 -4.95 -13.70 9.04
N GLY A 470 -6.14 -14.26 8.84
CA GLY A 470 -7.25 -13.59 8.16
C GLY A 470 -8.05 -12.70 9.11
N PRO A 471 -8.67 -11.60 8.63
CA PRO A 471 -9.56 -10.76 9.44
C PRO A 471 -10.66 -11.56 10.15
N GLU A 472 -11.26 -12.53 9.45
CA GLU A 472 -12.29 -13.43 9.98
C GLU A 472 -11.89 -14.18 11.25
N GLU A 473 -10.62 -14.57 11.40
CA GLU A 473 -10.13 -15.27 12.59
C GLU A 473 -10.14 -14.33 13.81
N VAL A 474 -9.67 -13.10 13.61
CA VAL A 474 -9.64 -12.07 14.66
C VAL A 474 -11.05 -11.64 15.06
N ILE A 475 -11.93 -11.41 14.08
CA ILE A 475 -13.32 -11.00 14.31
C ILE A 475 -14.08 -12.06 15.11
N ALA A 476 -13.87 -13.34 14.81
CA ALA A 476 -14.54 -14.42 15.51
C ALA A 476 -14.16 -14.51 17.00
N GLU A 477 -12.92 -14.14 17.37
CA GLU A 477 -12.43 -14.24 18.75
C GLU A 477 -12.59 -12.94 19.55
N TYR A 478 -12.29 -11.78 18.95
CA TYR A 478 -12.24 -10.49 19.66
C TYR A 478 -13.21 -9.43 19.10
N GLY A 479 -13.79 -9.65 17.93
CA GLY A 479 -14.63 -8.67 17.23
C GLY A 479 -13.84 -7.75 16.29
N ALA A 480 -14.58 -6.92 15.53
CA ALA A 480 -14.01 -6.05 14.51
C ALA A 480 -13.26 -4.84 15.07
N ASP A 481 -13.74 -4.22 16.16
CA ASP A 481 -13.11 -3.01 16.71
C ASP A 481 -11.70 -3.24 17.24
N PRO A 482 -11.37 -4.36 17.93
CA PRO A 482 -9.98 -4.65 18.29
C PRO A 482 -9.06 -4.81 17.08
N LEU A 483 -9.55 -5.37 15.97
CA LEU A 483 -8.79 -5.45 14.73
C LEU A 483 -8.54 -4.05 14.14
N ARG A 484 -9.54 -3.17 14.16
CA ARG A 484 -9.41 -1.79 13.69
C ARG A 484 -8.48 -0.96 14.58
N LEU A 485 -8.56 -1.12 15.90
CA LEU A 485 -7.63 -0.50 16.86
C LEU A 485 -6.19 -0.95 16.62
N TRP A 486 -5.98 -2.22 16.33
CA TRP A 486 -4.65 -2.71 15.94
C TRP A 486 -4.19 -2.08 14.61
N ALA A 487 -5.04 -2.02 13.60
CA ALA A 487 -4.71 -1.41 12.31
C ALA A 487 -4.41 0.10 12.44
N ALA A 488 -5.17 0.81 13.27
CA ALA A 488 -4.98 2.24 13.55
C ALA A 488 -3.67 2.53 14.27
N ASN A 489 -3.05 1.55 14.94
CA ASN A 489 -1.72 1.71 15.53
C ASN A 489 -0.58 1.70 14.50
N SER A 490 -0.86 1.42 13.22
CA SER A 490 0.14 1.51 12.15
C SER A 490 0.48 2.97 11.80
N VAL A 491 1.74 3.19 11.42
CA VAL A 491 2.23 4.50 10.98
C VAL A 491 2.36 4.48 9.44
N PRO A 492 1.85 5.48 8.72
CA PRO A 492 2.03 5.58 7.28
C PRO A 492 3.49 5.35 6.84
N GLY A 493 3.65 4.56 5.78
CA GLY A 493 4.93 4.20 5.17
C GLY A 493 5.73 3.11 5.87
N SER A 494 5.29 2.63 7.04
CA SER A 494 6.00 1.60 7.82
C SER A 494 5.29 0.27 7.76
N ASP A 495 6.02 -0.80 7.42
CA ASP A 495 5.52 -2.17 7.50
C ASP A 495 5.28 -2.55 8.98
N VAL A 496 4.24 -3.33 9.25
CA VAL A 496 3.85 -3.75 10.60
C VAL A 496 3.69 -5.26 10.68
N ALA A 497 4.19 -5.86 11.76
CA ALA A 497 3.93 -7.27 12.04
C ALA A 497 2.56 -7.41 12.72
N PHE A 498 1.76 -8.37 12.27
CA PHE A 498 0.57 -8.78 12.98
C PHE A 498 0.93 -9.43 14.32
N ASP A 499 0.20 -9.07 15.38
CA ASP A 499 0.39 -9.65 16.70
C ASP A 499 -0.90 -9.71 17.53
N TRP A 500 -1.16 -10.86 18.15
CA TRP A 500 -2.33 -11.06 19.01
C TRP A 500 -2.27 -10.27 20.32
N LYS A 501 -1.09 -9.81 20.74
CA LYS A 501 -0.93 -9.10 22.01
C LYS A 501 -1.64 -7.75 21.93
N ASN A 502 -1.46 -7.02 20.83
CA ASN A 502 -2.08 -5.72 20.61
C ASN A 502 -3.59 -5.85 20.30
N ILE A 503 -4.02 -6.93 19.62
CA ILE A 503 -5.46 -7.26 19.52
C ILE A 503 -6.10 -7.42 20.91
N LYS A 504 -5.48 -8.24 21.78
CA LYS A 504 -5.94 -8.45 23.15
C LYS A 504 -5.92 -7.17 23.98
N HIS A 505 -4.97 -6.28 23.71
CA HIS A 505 -4.89 -4.96 24.36
C HIS A 505 -6.08 -4.09 23.95
N GLY A 506 -6.35 -3.93 22.64
CA GLY A 506 -7.51 -3.19 22.15
C GLY A 506 -8.84 -3.74 22.67
N TYR A 507 -8.99 -5.07 22.74
CA TYR A 507 -10.16 -5.69 23.36
C TYR A 507 -10.32 -5.34 24.85
N LYS A 508 -9.22 -5.32 25.63
CA LYS A 508 -9.24 -4.94 27.05
C LYS A 508 -9.62 -3.47 27.23
N PHE A 509 -9.14 -2.59 26.34
CA PHE A 509 -9.50 -1.18 26.34
C PHE A 509 -11.01 -1.00 26.13
N ILE A 510 -11.58 -1.56 25.06
CA ILE A 510 -13.02 -1.51 24.78
C ILE A 510 -13.83 -2.06 25.97
N ARG A 511 -13.38 -3.16 26.58
CA ARG A 511 -14.03 -3.73 27.77
C ARG A 511 -13.94 -2.82 29.01
N LYS A 512 -12.82 -2.13 29.23
CA LYS A 512 -12.66 -1.15 30.33
C LYS A 512 -13.62 0.02 30.11
N PHE A 513 -13.72 0.54 28.90
CA PHE A 513 -14.65 1.63 28.57
C PHE A 513 -16.11 1.19 28.73
N TRP A 514 -16.48 -0.01 28.26
CA TRP A 514 -17.81 -0.59 28.51
C TRP A 514 -18.17 -0.66 30.00
N ASN A 515 -17.23 -1.09 30.84
CA ASN A 515 -17.47 -1.20 32.28
C ASN A 515 -17.65 0.19 32.93
N ALA A 516 -16.89 1.19 32.49
CA ALA A 516 -17.04 2.57 32.94
C ALA A 516 -18.42 3.11 32.53
N PHE A 517 -18.80 2.94 31.27
CA PHE A 517 -20.13 3.30 30.78
C PHE A 517 -21.23 2.61 31.59
N ARG A 518 -21.15 1.29 31.81
CA ARG A 518 -22.15 0.54 32.58
C ARG A 518 -22.29 1.06 34.02
N PHE A 519 -21.20 1.49 34.64
CA PHE A 519 -21.26 2.09 35.97
C PHE A 519 -22.00 3.43 35.91
N ILE A 520 -21.65 4.29 34.95
CA ILE A 520 -22.23 5.63 34.80
C ILE A 520 -23.71 5.56 34.40
N SER A 521 -24.06 4.63 33.51
CA SER A 521 -25.42 4.45 32.98
C SER A 521 -26.46 4.20 34.09
N MET A 522 -26.03 3.61 35.22
CA MET A 522 -26.86 3.43 36.41
C MET A 522 -27.27 4.76 37.09
N HIS A 523 -26.58 5.86 36.78
CA HIS A 523 -26.75 7.18 37.40
C HIS A 523 -27.31 8.25 36.45
N ILE A 524 -27.27 8.03 35.12
CA ILE A 524 -27.62 9.06 34.13
C ILE A 524 -28.87 8.75 33.29
N PHE A 525 -29.37 7.51 33.29
CA PHE A 525 -30.53 7.08 32.49
C PHE A 525 -31.77 6.71 33.31
N ASP A 526 -31.85 7.13 34.57
CA ASP A 526 -33.12 7.08 35.30
C ASP A 526 -34.01 8.28 34.93
N GLU A 527 -35.33 8.13 35.06
CA GLU A 527 -36.31 9.16 34.64
C GLU A 527 -36.08 10.53 35.30
N GLU A 528 -35.55 10.55 36.53
CA GLU A 528 -35.25 11.78 37.26
C GLU A 528 -34.03 12.48 36.66
N SER A 529 -32.97 11.73 36.37
CA SER A 529 -31.76 12.21 35.70
C SER A 529 -32.05 12.73 34.29
N GLU A 530 -32.84 12.03 33.48
CA GLU A 530 -33.17 12.49 32.13
C GLU A 530 -33.93 13.82 32.15
N LYS A 531 -34.85 13.97 33.10
CA LYS A 531 -35.58 15.23 33.31
C LYS A 531 -34.68 16.35 33.81
N ALA A 532 -33.73 16.04 34.69
CA ALA A 532 -32.79 17.03 35.23
C ALA A 532 -31.78 17.50 34.15
N LEU A 533 -31.27 16.58 33.34
CA LEU A 533 -30.30 16.84 32.28
C LEU A 533 -30.92 17.54 31.06
N SER A 534 -32.25 17.56 30.94
CA SER A 534 -32.99 18.33 29.93
C SER A 534 -33.34 19.75 30.37
N GLY A 535 -32.84 20.19 31.53
CA GLY A 535 -32.95 21.56 32.03
C GLY A 535 -32.09 22.57 31.27
N ASP A 536 -31.95 23.78 31.84
CA ASP A 536 -31.09 24.83 31.26
C ASP A 536 -29.61 24.45 31.41
N ILE A 537 -28.94 24.17 30.29
CA ILE A 537 -27.53 23.74 30.26
C ILE A 537 -26.62 24.80 30.89
N GLU A 538 -26.91 26.09 30.74
CA GLU A 538 -26.06 27.15 31.31
C GLU A 538 -26.16 27.19 32.84
N ASP A 539 -27.33 26.87 33.40
CA ASP A 539 -27.51 26.72 34.84
C ASP A 539 -26.74 25.50 35.38
N ILE A 540 -26.77 24.37 34.66
CA ILE A 540 -25.97 23.19 35.01
C ILE A 540 -24.47 23.52 34.96
N LYS A 541 -24.01 24.19 33.90
CA LYS A 541 -22.62 24.61 33.75
C LYS A 541 -22.16 25.60 34.83
N ALA A 542 -23.05 26.46 35.31
CA ALA A 542 -22.76 27.39 36.40
C ALA A 542 -22.51 26.68 37.75
N ASN A 543 -22.94 25.43 37.89
CA ASN A 543 -22.79 24.61 39.09
C ASN A 543 -21.71 23.50 38.95
N LEU A 544 -20.84 23.60 37.95
CA LEU A 544 -19.70 22.69 37.81
C LEU A 544 -18.71 22.88 38.96
N ASN A 545 -18.26 21.76 39.52
CA ASN A 545 -17.17 21.77 40.49
C ASN A 545 -15.82 21.90 39.77
N PRO A 546 -14.75 22.25 40.50
CA PRO A 546 -13.39 22.30 39.95
C PRO A 546 -12.95 21.00 39.29
N MET A 547 -13.29 19.84 39.87
CA MET A 547 -12.98 18.54 39.28
C MET A 547 -13.71 18.29 37.95
N ASP A 548 -14.93 18.83 37.78
CA ASP A 548 -15.67 18.74 36.52
C ASP A 548 -15.01 19.59 35.43
N THR A 549 -14.56 20.79 35.81
CA THR A 549 -13.86 21.71 34.91
C THR A 549 -12.50 21.14 34.49
N TRP A 550 -11.80 20.46 35.40
CA TRP A 550 -10.54 19.77 35.10
C TRP A 550 -10.72 18.68 34.04
N ILE A 551 -11.71 17.78 34.20
CA ILE A 551 -11.89 16.70 33.22
C ILE A 551 -12.33 17.24 31.85
N PHE A 552 -13.10 18.33 31.82
CA PHE A 552 -13.43 19.02 30.58
C PHE A 552 -12.22 19.64 29.90
N ALA A 553 -11.29 20.25 30.66
CA ALA A 553 -10.03 20.76 30.12
C ALA A 553 -9.18 19.61 29.53
N LYS A 554 -9.08 18.48 30.23
CA LYS A 554 -8.40 17.26 29.72
C LYS A 554 -9.03 16.74 28.42
N LEU A 555 -10.35 16.62 28.37
CA LEU A 555 -11.07 16.19 27.18
C LEU A 555 -10.88 17.15 26.00
N ASN A 556 -10.91 18.46 26.24
CA ASN A 556 -10.68 19.48 25.21
C ASN A 556 -9.29 19.35 24.57
N LYS A 557 -8.27 19.08 25.39
CA LYS A 557 -6.91 18.79 24.92
C LYS A 557 -6.81 17.47 24.16
N VAL A 558 -7.49 16.42 24.63
CA VAL A 558 -7.58 15.15 23.91
C VAL A 558 -8.21 15.36 22.54
N ASN A 559 -9.33 16.10 22.46
CA ASN A 559 -9.98 16.44 21.20
C ASN A 559 -9.01 17.14 20.24
N LYS A 560 -8.30 18.16 20.70
CA LYS A 560 -7.29 18.88 19.89
C LYS A 560 -6.20 17.96 19.34
N ILE A 561 -5.62 17.09 20.18
CA ILE A 561 -4.57 16.16 19.76
C ILE A 561 -5.12 15.12 18.76
N VAL A 562 -6.34 14.63 18.98
CA VAL A 562 -6.98 13.65 18.10
C VAL A 562 -7.33 14.30 16.76
N ASP A 563 -7.87 15.51 16.75
CA ASP A 563 -8.19 16.29 15.53
C ASP A 563 -6.94 16.47 14.65
N GLU A 564 -5.83 16.93 15.24
CA GLU A 564 -4.53 17.04 14.56
C GLU A 564 -4.03 15.68 14.04
N ALA A 565 -4.16 14.62 14.85
CA ALA A 565 -3.74 13.27 14.46
C ALA A 565 -4.56 12.71 13.28
N PHE A 566 -5.85 13.00 13.20
CA PHE A 566 -6.68 12.63 12.04
C PHE A 566 -6.31 13.43 10.80
N TYR A 567 -6.04 14.74 10.94
CA TYR A 567 -5.60 15.60 9.84
C TYR A 567 -4.26 15.15 9.22
N ASP A 568 -3.37 14.60 10.05
CA ASP A 568 -2.07 14.07 9.64
C ASP A 568 -2.06 12.56 9.36
N TYR A 569 -3.24 11.90 9.42
CA TYR A 569 -3.40 10.46 9.23
C TYR A 569 -2.58 9.60 10.21
N ASN A 570 -2.22 10.13 11.37
CA ASN A 570 -1.49 9.44 12.42
C ASN A 570 -2.45 8.88 13.47
N TYR A 571 -3.21 7.87 13.06
CA TYR A 571 -4.24 7.25 13.92
C TYR A 571 -3.67 6.59 15.18
N SER A 572 -2.37 6.25 15.19
CA SER A 572 -1.69 5.71 16.37
C SER A 572 -1.69 6.71 17.52
N ILE A 573 -1.43 7.99 17.23
CA ILE A 573 -1.51 9.06 18.23
C ILE A 573 -2.95 9.19 18.73
N ALA A 574 -3.93 9.22 17.82
CA ALA A 574 -5.34 9.32 18.18
C ALA A 574 -5.78 8.20 19.15
N VAL A 575 -5.50 6.94 18.80
CA VAL A 575 -5.85 5.78 19.64
C VAL A 575 -5.16 5.87 20.99
N ASN A 576 -3.85 6.07 21.02
CA ASN A 576 -3.11 6.09 22.28
C ASN A 576 -3.57 7.24 23.20
N THR A 577 -3.84 8.43 22.66
CA THR A 577 -4.33 9.57 23.44
C THR A 577 -5.72 9.30 24.02
N ILE A 578 -6.64 8.74 23.23
CA ILE A 578 -7.98 8.36 23.71
C ILE A 578 -7.88 7.26 24.79
N GLU A 579 -7.06 6.23 24.56
CA GLU A 579 -6.87 5.14 25.51
C GLU A 579 -6.33 5.63 26.85
N GLN A 580 -5.29 6.47 26.83
CA GLN A 580 -4.70 7.04 28.04
C GLN A 580 -5.70 7.89 28.82
N PHE A 581 -6.44 8.78 28.13
CA PHE A 581 -7.46 9.62 28.74
C PHE A 581 -8.57 8.79 29.40
N VAL A 582 -9.15 7.84 28.67
CA VAL A 582 -10.24 7.00 29.19
C VAL A 582 -9.76 6.22 30.40
N TRP A 583 -8.57 5.63 30.34
CA TRP A 583 -8.09 4.76 31.41
C TRP A 583 -7.68 5.54 32.65
N HIS A 584 -6.82 6.54 32.48
CA HIS A 584 -6.12 7.17 33.59
C HIS A 584 -6.87 8.41 34.08
N ASP A 585 -7.16 9.37 33.19
CA ASP A 585 -7.81 10.62 33.62
C ASP A 585 -9.30 10.40 33.96
N PHE A 586 -10.02 9.67 33.11
CA PHE A 586 -11.46 9.48 33.29
C PHE A 586 -11.79 8.36 34.28
N CYS A 587 -11.34 7.13 34.02
CA CYS A 587 -11.74 5.97 34.83
C CYS A 587 -11.07 5.92 36.20
N ASP A 588 -9.75 6.06 36.25
CA ASP A 588 -8.99 5.85 37.49
C ASP A 588 -9.08 7.08 38.42
N GLU A 589 -9.22 8.29 37.85
CA GLU A 589 -9.28 9.54 38.60
C GLU A 589 -10.67 10.17 38.66
N TYR A 590 -11.22 10.72 37.57
CA TYR A 590 -12.48 11.50 37.61
C TYR A 590 -13.67 10.70 38.15
N ILE A 591 -13.93 9.50 37.62
CA ILE A 591 -15.04 8.64 38.08
C ILE A 591 -14.90 8.34 39.57
N GLU A 592 -13.69 8.10 40.06
CA GLU A 592 -13.47 7.83 41.49
C GLU A 592 -13.63 9.09 42.35
N ALA A 593 -13.22 10.26 41.84
CA ALA A 593 -13.33 11.54 42.53
C ALA A 593 -14.77 12.05 42.63
N VAL A 594 -15.65 11.72 41.68
CA VAL A 594 -17.03 12.21 41.66
C VAL A 594 -18.04 11.31 42.36
N LYS A 595 -17.65 10.07 42.72
CA LYS A 595 -18.54 9.08 43.38
C LYS A 595 -19.25 9.60 44.63
N TYR A 596 -18.61 10.47 45.41
CA TYR A 596 -19.24 11.02 46.61
C TYR A 596 -20.47 11.88 46.27
N ARG A 597 -20.48 12.58 45.13
CA ARG A 597 -21.63 13.38 44.67
C ARG A 597 -22.77 12.51 44.15
N LEU A 598 -22.45 11.33 43.62
CA LEU A 598 -23.45 10.40 43.08
C LEU A 598 -24.18 9.61 44.17
N TYR A 599 -23.49 9.23 45.25
CA TYR A 599 -24.04 8.32 46.28
C TYR A 599 -24.46 8.99 47.59
N ASN A 600 -23.98 10.20 47.87
CA ASN A 600 -24.26 10.84 49.16
C ASN A 600 -25.54 11.69 49.09
N ASP A 601 -26.46 11.43 50.01
CA ASP A 601 -27.73 12.15 50.15
C ASP A 601 -27.56 13.58 50.67
N ASP A 602 -26.43 13.89 51.33
CA ASP A 602 -26.13 15.22 51.90
C ASP A 602 -25.56 16.22 50.88
N ILE A 603 -25.38 15.83 49.62
CA ILE A 603 -24.89 16.68 48.54
C ILE A 603 -26.06 17.39 47.86
N SER A 604 -25.85 18.65 47.43
CA SER A 604 -26.88 19.41 46.73
C SER A 604 -27.25 18.77 45.39
N GLU A 605 -28.54 18.87 45.02
CA GLU A 605 -29.03 18.28 43.79
C GLU A 605 -28.39 18.94 42.56
N GLU A 606 -28.12 20.25 42.62
CA GLU A 606 -27.43 20.98 41.55
C GLU A 606 -26.02 20.42 41.31
N SER A 607 -25.28 20.14 42.39
CA SER A 607 -23.95 19.54 42.27
C SER A 607 -24.03 18.11 41.74
N ARG A 608 -25.02 17.32 42.17
CA ARG A 608 -25.23 15.97 41.64
C ARG A 608 -25.56 15.98 40.14
N ILE A 609 -26.41 16.90 39.69
CA ILE A 609 -26.78 17.07 38.28
C ILE A 609 -25.56 17.51 37.45
N ALA A 610 -24.75 18.45 37.94
CA ALA A 610 -23.53 18.88 37.26
C ALA A 610 -22.52 17.74 37.06
N ALA A 611 -22.37 16.85 38.05
CA ALA A 611 -21.55 15.64 37.93
C ALA A 611 -22.11 14.67 36.86
N LYS A 612 -23.43 14.41 36.89
CA LYS A 612 -24.10 13.54 35.90
C LYS A 612 -23.98 14.09 34.49
N TYR A 613 -24.13 15.39 34.32
CA TYR A 613 -23.93 16.10 33.06
C TYR A 613 -22.50 15.92 32.55
N THR A 614 -21.51 16.15 33.41
CA THR A 614 -20.10 16.01 33.05
C THR A 614 -19.76 14.57 32.63
N LEU A 615 -20.19 13.57 33.40
CA LEU A 615 -20.00 12.15 33.04
C LEU A 615 -20.64 11.80 31.70
N ARG A 616 -21.85 12.29 31.44
CA ARG A 616 -22.56 12.09 30.18
C ARG A 616 -21.80 12.70 29.00
N THR A 617 -21.44 13.98 29.09
CA THR A 617 -20.73 14.70 28.03
C THR A 617 -19.37 14.07 27.74
N VAL A 618 -18.60 13.71 28.79
CA VAL A 618 -17.29 13.08 28.60
C VAL A 618 -17.41 11.75 27.85
N ILE A 619 -18.41 10.91 28.17
CA ILE A 619 -18.64 9.68 27.40
C ILE A 619 -19.03 10.00 25.97
N GLU A 620 -20.07 10.83 25.76
CA GLU A 620 -20.62 11.12 24.42
C GLU A 620 -19.52 11.65 23.48
N ASP A 621 -18.72 12.62 23.93
CA ASP A 621 -17.67 13.20 23.11
C ASP A 621 -16.49 12.24 22.90
N THR A 622 -16.11 11.45 23.91
CA THR A 622 -15.08 10.41 23.73
C THR A 622 -15.52 9.33 22.74
N LEU A 623 -16.81 8.95 22.73
CA LEU A 623 -17.34 8.01 21.74
C LEU A 623 -17.27 8.59 20.33
N LYS A 624 -17.56 9.90 20.15
CA LYS A 624 -17.43 10.56 18.84
C LYS A 624 -15.99 10.55 18.34
N LEU A 625 -15.01 10.83 19.20
CA LEU A 625 -13.58 10.75 18.87
C LEU A 625 -13.15 9.33 18.48
N LEU A 626 -13.71 8.32 19.14
CA LEU A 626 -13.39 6.91 18.92
C LEU A 626 -14.14 6.29 17.72
N ALA A 627 -15.30 6.84 17.34
CA ALA A 627 -16.22 6.28 16.35
C ALA A 627 -15.59 5.95 14.98
N PRO A 628 -14.69 6.78 14.39
CA PRO A 628 -14.06 6.42 13.13
C PRO A 628 -13.16 5.18 13.22
N ILE A 629 -12.67 4.84 14.41
CA ILE A 629 -11.73 3.73 14.65
C ILE A 629 -12.47 2.49 15.15
N ALA A 630 -13.34 2.63 16.15
CA ALA A 630 -14.11 1.54 16.74
C ALA A 630 -15.64 1.77 16.59
N PRO A 631 -16.17 1.71 15.36
CA PRO A 631 -17.52 2.16 15.06
C PRO A 631 -18.62 1.30 15.68
N PHE A 632 -18.40 0.00 15.90
CA PHE A 632 -19.44 -0.87 16.43
C PHE A 632 -19.65 -0.61 17.92
N PHE A 633 -18.57 -0.54 18.69
CA PHE A 633 -18.59 -0.17 20.09
C PHE A 633 -19.13 1.23 20.30
N ALA A 634 -18.65 2.21 19.52
CA ALA A 634 -19.11 3.59 19.64
C ALA A 634 -20.62 3.70 19.41
N GLU A 635 -21.13 3.05 18.36
CA GLU A 635 -22.56 3.03 18.07
C GLU A 635 -23.36 2.32 19.16
N GLU A 636 -22.95 1.11 19.58
CA GLU A 636 -23.65 0.33 20.60
C GLU A 636 -23.83 1.13 21.90
N VAL A 637 -22.76 1.78 22.38
CA VAL A 637 -22.83 2.61 23.58
C VAL A 637 -23.69 3.85 23.35
N TYR A 638 -23.57 4.49 22.18
CA TYR A 638 -24.32 5.70 21.85
C TYR A 638 -25.85 5.47 21.80
N GLN A 639 -26.31 4.31 21.32
CA GLN A 639 -27.73 3.97 21.26
C GLN A 639 -28.41 3.94 22.65
N TYR A 640 -27.67 3.68 23.73
CA TYR A 640 -28.22 3.73 25.09
C TYR A 640 -28.62 5.14 25.53
N PHE A 641 -28.09 6.19 24.90
CA PHE A 641 -28.47 7.58 25.20
C PHE A 641 -29.86 7.96 24.66
N GLY A 642 -30.54 7.05 23.96
CA GLY A 642 -31.91 7.24 23.48
C GLY A 642 -32.01 8.14 22.24
N HIS A 643 -30.90 8.38 21.55
CA HIS A 643 -30.88 9.15 20.30
C HIS A 643 -31.57 8.37 19.19
N GLU A 644 -32.44 9.03 18.40
CA GLU A 644 -33.08 8.39 17.23
C GLU A 644 -32.11 8.18 16.04
N GLY A 645 -30.88 8.69 16.14
CA GLY A 645 -29.85 8.68 15.11
C GLY A 645 -28.66 7.76 15.40
N SER A 646 -27.71 7.75 14.47
CA SER A 646 -26.43 7.05 14.58
C SER A 646 -25.33 8.03 14.97
N ILE A 647 -24.37 7.60 15.82
CA ILE A 647 -23.21 8.44 16.16
C ILE A 647 -22.42 8.84 14.91
N HIS A 648 -22.48 8.03 13.85
CA HIS A 648 -21.79 8.25 12.59
C HIS A 648 -22.40 9.40 11.76
N ASN A 649 -23.54 9.96 12.18
CA ASN A 649 -24.16 11.15 11.59
C ASN A 649 -23.97 12.41 12.44
N GLU A 650 -23.35 12.29 13.61
CA GLU A 650 -23.12 13.41 14.52
C GLU A 650 -21.93 14.26 14.07
N LEU A 651 -21.90 15.51 14.55
CA LEU A 651 -20.75 16.40 14.32
C LEU A 651 -19.56 15.98 15.19
N TRP A 652 -18.36 16.22 14.67
CA TRP A 652 -17.13 16.10 15.43
C TRP A 652 -17.16 17.02 16.67
N PRO A 653 -16.63 16.60 17.83
CA PRO A 653 -16.64 17.43 19.04
C PRO A 653 -15.95 18.79 18.82
N GLU A 654 -16.56 19.87 19.28
CA GLU A 654 -15.99 21.21 19.17
C GLU A 654 -14.89 21.44 20.23
N ILE A 655 -13.82 22.14 19.84
CA ILE A 655 -12.78 22.60 20.77
C ILE A 655 -13.25 23.92 21.38
N ASP A 656 -13.37 23.99 22.71
CA ASP A 656 -13.74 25.22 23.42
C ASP A 656 -12.46 25.97 23.87
N PRO A 657 -12.17 27.17 23.31
CA PRO A 657 -11.01 27.96 23.71
C PRO A 657 -11.05 28.40 25.18
N LYS A 658 -12.22 28.41 25.84
CA LYS A 658 -12.33 28.75 27.26
C LYS A 658 -11.83 27.64 28.18
N LEU A 659 -11.82 26.40 27.68
CA LEU A 659 -11.30 25.22 28.38
C LEU A 659 -9.84 24.93 28.02
N ASP A 660 -9.23 25.71 27.11
CA ASP A 660 -7.79 25.64 26.77
C ASP A 660 -6.97 26.39 27.83
N SER A 661 -6.93 25.83 29.04
CA SER A 661 -6.24 26.39 30.20
C SER A 661 -5.29 25.37 30.81
N THR A 662 -4.00 25.53 30.52
CA THR A 662 -2.94 24.73 31.14
C THR A 662 -2.98 24.82 32.68
N GLN A 663 -3.36 25.98 33.23
CA GLN A 663 -3.48 26.17 34.66
C GLN A 663 -4.57 25.27 35.28
N VAL A 664 -5.73 25.12 34.63
CA VAL A 664 -6.83 24.28 35.15
C VAL A 664 -6.42 22.80 35.14
N GLU A 665 -5.69 22.36 34.12
CA GLU A 665 -5.13 21.01 34.08
C GLU A 665 -4.12 20.79 35.22
N GLU A 666 -3.14 21.69 35.37
CA GLU A 666 -2.08 21.60 36.37
C GLU A 666 -2.65 21.62 37.80
N ASP A 667 -3.60 22.51 38.08
CA ASP A 667 -4.25 22.64 39.38
C ASP A 667 -5.03 21.38 39.76
N GLY A 668 -5.78 20.80 38.81
CA GLY A 668 -6.51 19.55 39.05
C GLY A 668 -5.58 18.34 39.15
N ASP A 669 -4.50 18.29 38.38
CA ASP A 669 -3.48 17.23 38.48
C ASP A 669 -2.83 17.21 39.87
N LEU A 670 -2.57 18.39 40.45
CA LEU A 670 -2.08 18.51 41.84
C LEU A 670 -3.11 18.03 42.86
N ALA A 671 -4.39 18.33 42.67
CA ALA A 671 -5.45 17.85 43.55
C ALA A 671 -5.59 16.31 43.50
N ILE A 672 -5.50 15.72 42.30
CA ILE A 672 -5.46 14.27 42.09
C ILE A 672 -4.22 13.65 42.73
N GLU A 673 -3.04 14.26 42.59
CA GLU A 673 -1.81 13.79 43.23
C GLU A 673 -1.97 13.72 44.76
N LEU A 674 -2.54 14.76 45.36
CA LEU A 674 -2.84 14.81 46.79
C LEU A 674 -3.83 13.70 47.21
N ILE A 675 -4.90 13.49 46.44
CA ILE A 675 -5.86 12.39 46.67
C ILE A 675 -5.13 11.04 46.61
N GLY A 676 -4.27 10.86 45.62
CA GLY A 676 -3.43 9.68 45.45
C GLY A 676 -2.51 9.43 46.65
N GLU A 677 -1.84 10.46 47.16
CA GLU A 677 -0.97 10.35 48.35
C GLU A 677 -1.76 9.93 49.59
N VAL A 678 -2.93 10.51 49.84
CA VAL A 678 -3.75 10.13 50.99
C VAL A 678 -4.27 8.68 50.84
N ARG A 679 -4.64 8.25 49.63
CA ARG A 679 -5.02 6.85 49.35
C ARG A 679 -3.84 5.90 49.56
N ARG A 680 -2.63 6.28 49.15
CA ARG A 680 -1.39 5.53 49.41
C ARG A 680 -1.14 5.41 50.91
N PHE A 681 -1.28 6.50 51.66
CA PHE A 681 -1.14 6.51 53.11
C PHE A 681 -2.16 5.60 53.80
N LYS A 682 -3.45 5.69 53.44
CA LYS A 682 -4.50 4.79 53.96
C LYS A 682 -4.13 3.33 53.71
N SER A 683 -3.75 3.00 52.48
CA SER A 683 -3.37 1.63 52.08
C SER A 683 -2.16 1.12 52.86
N ALA A 684 -1.09 1.92 52.95
CA ALA A 684 0.12 1.58 53.71
C ALA A 684 -0.16 1.39 55.21
N SER A 685 -1.11 2.16 55.73
CA SER A 685 -1.57 2.10 57.12
C SER A 685 -2.65 1.04 57.36
N LYS A 686 -3.01 0.25 56.34
CA LYS A 686 -4.10 -0.75 56.37
C LYS A 686 -5.47 -0.18 56.76
N ILE A 687 -5.67 1.11 56.50
CA ILE A 687 -6.95 1.81 56.64
C ILE A 687 -7.74 1.56 55.34
N PRO A 688 -8.99 1.06 55.41
CA PRO A 688 -9.84 0.96 54.23
C PRO A 688 -9.99 2.32 53.53
N LEU A 689 -9.93 2.35 52.18
CA LEU A 689 -10.01 3.62 51.43
C LEU A 689 -11.29 4.41 51.73
N ASN A 690 -12.38 3.68 51.99
CA ASN A 690 -13.71 4.22 52.31
C ASN A 690 -13.92 4.53 53.81
N ALA A 691 -12.89 4.39 54.65
CA ALA A 691 -12.95 4.77 56.06
C ALA A 691 -12.91 6.30 56.21
N ASP A 692 -13.69 6.81 57.15
CA ASP A 692 -13.76 8.23 57.47
C ASP A 692 -12.44 8.73 58.08
N VAL A 693 -12.07 9.95 57.74
CA VAL A 693 -10.89 10.65 58.26
C VAL A 693 -11.39 11.88 59.01
N GLU A 694 -11.20 11.91 60.33
CA GLU A 694 -11.69 13.00 61.19
C GLU A 694 -11.06 14.35 60.80
N SER A 695 -9.76 14.35 60.50
CA SER A 695 -9.07 15.54 60.02
C SER A 695 -7.88 15.20 59.13
N ALA A 696 -7.64 16.05 58.14
CA ALA A 696 -6.43 16.04 57.33
C ALA A 696 -5.94 17.48 57.14
N THR A 697 -4.65 17.70 57.42
CA THR A 697 -4.02 19.01 57.25
C THR A 697 -2.86 18.91 56.28
N VAL A 698 -2.93 19.70 55.21
CA VAL A 698 -1.85 19.84 54.22
C VAL A 698 -0.95 21.01 54.65
N TYR A 699 0.33 20.72 54.83
CA TYR A 699 1.34 21.71 55.22
C TYR A 699 2.15 22.15 54.00
N LEU A 700 2.09 23.44 53.69
CA LEU A 700 2.83 24.08 52.60
C LEU A 700 4.06 24.79 53.15
N ASN A 701 5.12 24.90 52.34
CA ASN A 701 6.32 25.68 52.69
C ASN A 701 6.35 27.00 51.91
N ASP A 702 7.29 27.89 52.24
CA ASP A 702 7.41 29.22 51.63
C ASP A 702 7.56 29.22 50.09
N LYS A 703 7.89 28.08 49.47
CA LYS A 703 8.01 27.94 48.02
C LYS A 703 6.76 27.37 47.34
N THR A 704 5.76 26.94 48.11
CA THR A 704 4.54 26.30 47.64
C THR A 704 3.29 26.98 48.23
N GLU A 705 3.43 28.21 48.71
CA GLU A 705 2.34 28.96 49.34
C GLU A 705 1.23 29.29 48.34
N ASP A 706 1.59 29.45 47.07
CA ASP A 706 0.70 29.62 45.92
C ASP A 706 -0.24 28.43 45.69
N LEU A 707 0.14 27.21 46.10
CA LEU A 707 -0.72 26.02 46.01
C LEU A 707 -1.88 26.02 47.01
N LYS A 708 -1.88 26.96 47.97
CA LYS A 708 -2.96 27.06 48.96
C LYS A 708 -4.30 27.28 48.29
N ASP A 709 -4.36 28.25 47.37
CA ASP A 709 -5.59 28.61 46.67
C ASP A 709 -6.08 27.43 45.81
N VAL A 710 -5.15 26.66 45.23
CA VAL A 710 -5.45 25.44 44.47
C VAL A 710 -6.15 24.39 45.35
N PHE A 711 -5.53 23.99 46.46
CA PHE A 711 -6.12 22.96 47.32
C PHE A 711 -7.39 23.42 48.03
N GLU A 712 -7.51 24.71 48.33
CA GLU A 712 -8.75 25.29 48.85
C GLU A 712 -9.86 25.31 47.78
N HIS A 713 -9.52 25.56 46.52
CA HIS A 713 -10.46 25.48 45.40
C HIS A 713 -11.03 24.07 45.24
N PHE A 714 -10.18 23.03 45.28
CA PHE A 714 -10.58 21.62 45.17
C PHE A 714 -11.03 20.97 46.50
N ALA A 715 -11.21 21.74 47.57
CA ALA A 715 -11.39 21.21 48.92
C ALA A 715 -12.59 20.28 49.06
N ASP A 716 -13.72 20.59 48.43
CA ASP A 716 -14.93 19.75 48.52
C ASP A 716 -14.75 18.40 47.82
N ASP A 717 -14.12 18.39 46.65
CA ASP A 717 -13.81 17.15 45.93
C ASP A 717 -12.78 16.30 46.67
N ILE A 718 -11.74 16.91 47.25
CA ILE A 718 -10.74 16.23 48.10
C ILE A 718 -11.41 15.61 49.32
N LYS A 719 -12.23 16.39 50.05
CA LYS A 719 -12.95 15.93 51.25
C LYS A 719 -13.91 14.79 50.93
N GLY A 720 -14.73 14.97 49.90
CA GLY A 720 -15.73 13.99 49.48
C GLY A 720 -15.09 12.67 49.07
N THR A 721 -14.05 12.74 48.22
CA THR A 721 -13.34 11.55 47.71
C THR A 721 -12.65 10.76 48.82
N LEU A 722 -12.04 11.45 49.78
CA LEU A 722 -11.25 10.82 50.85
C LEU A 722 -12.04 10.60 52.15
N LYS A 723 -13.31 11.02 52.19
CA LYS A 723 -14.16 11.07 53.39
C LYS A 723 -13.52 11.82 54.56
N ILE A 724 -12.96 12.99 54.27
CA ILE A 724 -12.36 13.86 55.29
C ILE A 724 -13.43 14.79 55.86
N GLN A 725 -13.61 14.77 57.18
CA GLN A 725 -14.54 15.68 57.86
C GLN A 725 -13.97 17.10 57.92
N ASN A 726 -12.73 17.25 58.39
CA ASN A 726 -12.05 18.53 58.52
C ASN A 726 -10.78 18.57 57.66
N PHE A 727 -10.84 19.26 56.52
CA PHE A 727 -9.68 19.49 55.66
C PHE A 727 -9.15 20.91 55.86
N GLN A 728 -7.83 21.05 56.04
CA GLN A 728 -7.18 22.35 56.22
C GLN A 728 -5.89 22.43 55.43
N VAL A 729 -5.60 23.60 54.88
CA VAL A 729 -4.35 23.89 54.19
C VAL A 729 -3.65 25.03 54.95
N THR A 730 -2.40 24.81 55.37
CA THR A 730 -1.67 25.77 56.21
C THR A 730 -0.22 25.89 55.80
N THR A 731 0.35 27.09 55.93
CA THR A 731 1.77 27.33 55.66
C THR A 731 2.58 27.12 56.94
N GLY A 732 3.65 26.34 56.86
CA GLY A 732 4.57 26.07 57.97
C GLY A 732 4.96 24.60 58.06
N LYS A 733 5.49 24.22 59.22
CA LYS A 733 5.85 22.82 59.51
C LYS A 733 4.90 22.24 60.56
N PRO A 734 4.48 20.98 60.41
CA PRO A 734 3.68 20.32 61.44
C PRO A 734 4.49 20.17 62.73
N GLU A 735 3.93 20.57 63.87
CA GLU A 735 4.44 20.18 65.18
C GLU A 735 3.93 18.78 65.52
N VAL A 736 4.68 17.75 65.13
CA VAL A 736 4.32 16.36 65.40
C VAL A 736 4.84 15.96 66.79
N HIS A 737 3.93 15.67 67.71
CA HIS A 737 4.26 15.10 69.01
C HIS A 737 3.63 13.71 69.16
N GLU A 738 4.45 12.67 69.29
CA GLU A 738 3.96 11.35 69.68
C GLU A 738 3.56 11.36 71.15
N LYS A 739 2.26 11.15 71.39
CA LYS A 739 1.72 10.98 72.74
C LYS A 739 1.09 9.60 72.83
N VAL A 740 1.53 8.81 73.80
CA VAL A 740 0.89 7.52 74.11
C VAL A 740 -0.53 7.80 74.60
N ILE A 741 -1.51 7.50 73.76
CA ILE A 741 -2.93 7.67 74.07
C ILE A 741 -3.55 6.41 74.70
N GLU A 742 -2.97 5.26 74.39
CA GLU A 742 -3.43 3.97 74.88
C GLU A 742 -2.25 2.98 74.90
N ILE A 743 -2.25 2.08 75.88
CA ILE A 743 -1.30 0.98 75.95
C ILE A 743 -2.11 -0.29 75.76
N GLU A 744 -2.05 -0.86 74.56
CA GLU A 744 -2.64 -2.17 74.30
C GLU A 744 -1.64 -3.28 74.70
N PRO A 745 -1.97 -4.10 75.71
CA PRO A 745 -1.13 -5.22 76.10
C PRO A 745 -1.10 -6.29 75.00
N ASP A 746 0.10 -6.66 74.55
CA ASP A 746 0.32 -7.78 73.63
C ASP A 746 0.00 -9.11 74.33
N MET A 747 -1.28 -9.50 74.33
CA MET A 747 -1.83 -10.68 75.02
C MET A 747 -1.15 -11.99 74.61
N SER A 748 -0.42 -12.03 73.48
CA SER A 748 0.37 -13.19 73.08
C SER A 748 1.61 -13.42 73.94
N LYS A 749 2.11 -12.37 74.61
CA LYS A 749 3.34 -12.40 75.43
C LYS A 749 3.09 -12.47 76.93
N ILE A 750 1.92 -12.03 77.41
CA ILE A 750 1.66 -11.84 78.85
C ILE A 750 1.02 -13.08 79.52
N GLY A 751 0.67 -14.10 78.73
CA GLY A 751 0.19 -15.39 79.22
C GLY A 751 -1.27 -15.38 79.68
N PRO A 752 -1.88 -16.58 79.85
CA PRO A 752 -3.33 -16.73 80.08
C PRO A 752 -3.83 -16.21 81.43
N THR A 753 -2.93 -15.86 82.36
CA THR A 753 -3.28 -15.29 83.67
C THR A 753 -3.80 -13.85 83.59
N PHE A 754 -3.49 -13.13 82.49
CA PHE A 754 -3.85 -11.72 82.27
C PHE A 754 -4.76 -11.49 81.04
N LYS A 755 -5.26 -12.57 80.43
CA LYS A 755 -6.39 -12.54 79.49
C LYS A 755 -7.70 -12.44 80.27
#